data_AF-A0A9Q0H9N7-F1
#
_entry.id   AF-A0A9Q0H9N7-F1
#
_cell.length_a   1.000
_cell.length_b   1.000
_cell.length_c   1.000
_cell.angle_alpha   90.00
_cell.angle_beta   90.00
_cell.angle_gamma   90.00
#
_symmetry.space_group_name_H-M   'P 1'
#
loop_
_entity.id
_entity.type
_entity.pdbx_description
1 polymer ?
#
loop_
_entity_poly.entity_id
_entity_poly.type
_entity_poly.pdbx_seq_one_letter_code
_entity_poly.pdbx_strand_id
1 'polypeptide(L)'
;MELQIKVAEAVRVLNHDSQSCNRVAANQWLVQFQQTDAAWNVATSILTSDRSFFVDFEVEFFAAQILKRKIQNEGYYLQRGAKEALLNALLLAAEKFSLGPPQLLTQICLALSALILRAVEYRKPIEQLFSSLQSLQSQDNGNFAVLELLTVLPEEVVEDQNGDGNISSARRCQYGCELLSHTPMVLEFLLHQSEQGIDDGIQLNEQTRKILRCLLSWVRAGCFSEIPPSSLPGHPLLNFVFNSLQVSSTFDLAVEVLIELVSRHEGLPQVLLYRVPFLKEALLLPALTSGDEKVIGGLACLMSEIGQAAPALIVEASAESLVLADALLSCVSFRSEDWEIADSTLQFWCSLASYVLGLDADKGTSRKTVEDVFFPILSALLDALLLRAQVDESTFNEENDTPDMPDGLIHFRMNLAEVFVDICQLLGSAAFVQKLFCGAWASADVLIPWKEVETKMFALNLVAEIILKDGQLFDFSVVMRLVTILSSRASDELKGFICIVYRSVADVVGSYSKLISTFQNNVRPLLLFFAAGIRESTSSNACAAALRKVCEDASAVIHEPSNLEILIWIGEGLEKRHLPLEEDEEVVCAITMILGSIPNKDLRNNSLARLLSSSYEAIGKLIEVGREHSLRQNPATYVQVLNSAARGLHRMGTALSNLAVPSSSGPVEDDTVCALLAVFWPILEKILRSVHMESASLSTAACRALSQAVQSSGQHFLILLPKVLDCLSSNFVTFQSQECFVRAAAVVIEEFGHTEEYGPLFINAFERFTSAGSILALSSSYICDQEPDLVEAYTNFASAFVRGCPKEVLAISGSLLEISFQKAAICCTAMHRGAALAAMSYMSCFLEVSLSAMFESMSCVTEGSFGAVAVQVVSRSGEGLVSNVMYALLGVSAMSRVHKSATILQQLAALCTFSERTAWKAVLCWESLHGWLHSTVQALPAEYLKPGEAETMVPMWLKTLDSAASDYLESKTCDVGSNHGYMQGKGGRVLKRMIREFADSHRNVPNLT
;
A
#
# COMPACT_ATOMS: atom_id res chain seq x y z
N MET A 1 -47.51 24.37 -4.49
CA MET A 1 -47.40 25.23 -5.68
C MET A 1 -46.28 26.26 -5.53
N GLU A 2 -46.29 27.15 -4.53
CA GLU A 2 -45.21 28.16 -4.37
C GLU A 2 -43.81 27.53 -4.14
N LEU A 3 -43.71 26.48 -3.31
CA LEU A 3 -42.43 25.77 -3.07
C LEU A 3 -41.92 25.01 -4.32
N GLN A 4 -42.81 24.52 -5.19
CA GLN A 4 -42.41 23.83 -6.43
C GLN A 4 -41.75 24.80 -7.40
N ILE A 5 -42.27 26.02 -7.49
CA ILE A 5 -41.72 27.09 -8.32
C ILE A 5 -40.33 27.49 -7.79
N LYS A 6 -40.17 27.64 -6.47
CA LYS A 6 -38.87 27.94 -5.84
C LYS A 6 -37.83 26.84 -6.07
N VAL A 7 -38.23 25.56 -6.01
CA VAL A 7 -37.34 24.43 -6.34
C VAL A 7 -36.93 24.46 -7.81
N ALA A 8 -37.88 24.64 -8.73
CA ALA A 8 -37.58 24.71 -10.16
C ALA A 8 -36.64 25.89 -10.50
N GLU A 9 -36.84 27.04 -9.87
CA GLU A 9 -35.99 28.22 -10.04
C GLU A 9 -34.58 28.00 -9.47
N ALA A 10 -34.46 27.40 -8.29
CA ALA A 10 -33.17 27.07 -7.69
C ALA A 10 -32.38 26.02 -8.50
N VAL A 11 -33.04 25.00 -9.07
CA VAL A 11 -32.40 24.01 -9.97
C VAL A 11 -31.89 24.67 -11.25
N ARG A 12 -32.69 25.56 -11.86
CA ARG A 12 -32.25 26.33 -13.05
C ARG A 12 -31.07 27.23 -12.75
N VAL A 13 -31.06 27.90 -11.59
CA VAL A 13 -29.92 28.73 -11.16
C VAL A 13 -28.68 27.85 -10.96
N LEU A 14 -28.81 26.67 -10.34
CA LEU A 14 -27.69 25.75 -10.13
C LEU A 14 -27.02 25.33 -11.44
N ASN A 15 -27.80 25.01 -12.48
CA ASN A 15 -27.30 24.44 -13.73
C ASN A 15 -26.96 25.48 -14.82
N HIS A 16 -27.59 26.66 -14.80
CA HIS A 16 -27.51 27.61 -15.91
C HIS A 16 -27.05 29.03 -15.53
N ASP A 17 -26.90 29.38 -14.25
CA ASP A 17 -26.44 30.72 -13.85
C ASP A 17 -24.93 30.89 -14.12
N SER A 18 -24.55 32.00 -14.75
CA SER A 18 -23.17 32.31 -15.10
C SER A 18 -22.31 32.69 -13.89
N GLN A 19 -22.92 33.10 -12.78
CA GLN A 19 -22.23 33.51 -11.55
C GLN A 19 -22.07 32.32 -10.58
N SER A 20 -20.83 32.01 -10.19
CA SER A 20 -20.53 30.91 -9.26
C SER A 20 -21.14 31.11 -7.87
N CYS A 21 -21.26 32.35 -7.39
CA CYS A 21 -21.86 32.65 -6.08
C CYS A 21 -23.36 32.28 -6.02
N ASN A 22 -24.12 32.53 -7.10
CA ASN A 22 -25.54 32.18 -7.17
C ASN A 22 -25.74 30.65 -7.22
N ARG A 23 -24.88 29.94 -7.97
CA ARG A 23 -24.88 28.47 -8.00
C ARG A 23 -24.60 27.84 -6.63
N VAL A 24 -23.66 28.41 -5.87
CA VAL A 24 -23.36 27.95 -4.50
C VAL A 24 -24.55 28.22 -3.57
N ALA A 25 -25.16 29.41 -3.64
CA ALA A 25 -26.33 29.74 -2.83
C ALA A 25 -27.54 28.84 -3.14
N ALA A 26 -27.79 28.57 -4.43
CA ALA A 26 -28.82 27.64 -4.87
C ALA A 26 -28.55 26.22 -4.38
N ASN A 27 -27.31 25.72 -4.48
CA ASN A 27 -26.94 24.40 -3.98
C ASN A 27 -27.14 24.29 -2.45
N GLN A 28 -26.69 25.29 -1.67
CA GLN A 28 -26.87 25.32 -0.22
C GLN A 28 -28.35 25.29 0.16
N TRP A 29 -29.18 26.06 -0.53
CA TRP A 29 -30.62 26.06 -0.31
C TRP A 29 -31.25 24.71 -0.66
N LEU A 30 -30.85 24.09 -1.78
CA LEU A 30 -31.34 22.76 -2.20
C LEU A 30 -30.92 21.66 -1.23
N VAL A 31 -29.71 21.72 -0.67
CA VAL A 31 -29.23 20.80 0.39
C VAL A 31 -30.06 20.97 1.67
N GLN A 32 -30.35 22.20 2.08
CA GLN A 32 -31.24 22.45 3.23
C GLN A 32 -32.67 21.95 2.95
N PHE A 33 -33.18 22.18 1.74
CA PHE A 33 -34.49 21.70 1.32
C PHE A 33 -34.59 20.17 1.36
N GLN A 34 -33.54 19.44 0.95
CA GLN A 34 -33.48 17.97 1.02
C GLN A 34 -33.71 17.42 2.43
N GLN A 35 -33.34 18.17 3.47
CA GLN A 35 -33.51 17.78 4.87
C GLN A 35 -34.93 18.06 5.42
N THR A 36 -35.77 18.79 4.67
CA THR A 36 -37.13 19.15 5.12
C THR A 36 -38.16 18.06 4.82
N ASP A 37 -39.25 18.02 5.59
CA ASP A 37 -40.41 17.14 5.33
C ASP A 37 -41.16 17.53 4.05
N ALA A 38 -41.13 18.81 3.67
CA ALA A 38 -41.80 19.32 2.48
C ALA A 38 -41.25 18.69 1.19
N ALA A 39 -39.99 18.24 1.20
CA ALA A 39 -39.33 17.60 0.08
C ALA A 39 -40.07 16.34 -0.42
N TRP A 40 -40.66 15.55 0.47
CA TRP A 40 -41.44 14.36 0.12
C TRP A 40 -42.60 14.69 -0.83
N ASN A 41 -43.44 15.65 -0.42
CA ASN A 41 -44.64 16.02 -1.16
C ASN A 41 -44.32 16.79 -2.43
N VAL A 42 -43.33 17.68 -2.38
CA VAL A 42 -42.93 18.50 -3.54
C VAL A 42 -42.32 17.62 -4.63
N ALA A 43 -41.39 16.72 -4.30
CA ALA A 43 -40.77 15.85 -5.28
C ALA A 43 -41.77 14.84 -5.87
N THR A 44 -42.63 14.24 -5.04
CA THR A 44 -43.69 13.32 -5.51
C THR A 44 -44.66 14.01 -6.48
N SER A 45 -45.05 15.25 -6.16
CA SER A 45 -45.98 16.01 -7.01
C SER A 45 -45.33 16.50 -8.31
N ILE A 46 -44.02 16.75 -8.34
CA ILE A 46 -43.28 17.09 -9.57
C ILE A 46 -43.32 15.89 -10.53
N LEU A 47 -43.04 14.68 -10.05
CA LEU A 47 -43.00 13.48 -10.90
C LEU A 47 -44.38 13.05 -11.42
N THR A 48 -45.43 13.18 -10.59
CA THR A 48 -46.79 12.70 -10.91
C THR A 48 -47.70 13.73 -11.60
N SER A 49 -47.27 14.98 -11.78
CA SER A 49 -48.10 16.00 -12.43
C SER A 49 -48.14 15.84 -13.96
N ASP A 50 -49.33 15.98 -14.56
CA ASP A 50 -49.57 15.99 -16.02
C ASP A 50 -49.25 17.33 -16.71
N ARG A 51 -48.92 18.37 -15.94
CA ARG A 51 -48.76 19.74 -16.47
C ARG A 51 -47.33 19.99 -16.93
N SER A 52 -47.07 19.76 -18.22
CA SER A 52 -45.75 19.92 -18.87
C SER A 52 -45.26 21.36 -19.03
N PHE A 53 -46.06 22.39 -18.73
CA PHE A 53 -45.73 23.77 -19.13
C PHE A 53 -44.68 24.49 -18.26
N PHE A 54 -44.23 23.90 -17.15
CA PHE A 54 -43.32 24.57 -16.18
C PHE A 54 -42.16 23.72 -15.64
N VAL A 55 -42.03 22.44 -16.04
CA VAL A 55 -41.07 21.51 -15.44
C VAL A 55 -40.11 21.01 -16.53
N ASP A 56 -38.82 21.34 -16.38
CA ASP A 56 -37.75 20.86 -17.26
C ASP A 56 -37.21 19.51 -16.76
N PHE A 57 -36.56 18.73 -17.63
CA PHE A 57 -35.92 17.44 -17.30
C PHE A 57 -35.06 17.51 -16.04
N GLU A 58 -34.30 18.60 -15.86
CA GLU A 58 -33.41 18.78 -14.71
C GLU A 58 -34.16 18.82 -13.37
N VAL A 59 -35.37 19.39 -13.37
CA VAL A 59 -36.23 19.49 -12.17
C VAL A 59 -36.86 18.14 -11.86
N GLU A 60 -37.26 17.38 -12.89
CA GLU A 60 -37.76 16.02 -12.75
C GLU A 60 -36.67 15.06 -12.25
N PHE A 61 -35.46 15.18 -12.80
CA PHE A 61 -34.29 14.40 -12.37
C PHE A 61 -33.90 14.70 -10.92
N PHE A 62 -33.86 15.98 -10.55
CA PHE A 62 -33.62 16.39 -9.18
C PHE A 62 -34.68 15.85 -8.22
N ALA A 63 -35.96 15.89 -8.61
CA ALA A 63 -37.05 15.33 -7.80
C ALA A 63 -36.89 13.81 -7.57
N ALA A 64 -36.53 13.04 -8.61
CA ALA A 64 -36.27 11.61 -8.48
C ALA A 64 -35.06 11.32 -7.55
N GLN A 65 -33.98 12.10 -7.68
CA GLN A 65 -32.78 11.97 -6.85
C GLN A 65 -33.06 12.28 -5.36
N ILE A 66 -33.87 13.31 -5.07
CA ILE A 66 -34.29 13.62 -3.70
C ILE A 66 -35.08 12.46 -3.10
N LEU A 67 -36.06 11.93 -3.85
CA LEU A 67 -36.87 10.83 -3.36
C LEU A 67 -36.01 9.60 -3.07
N LYS A 68 -35.11 9.21 -3.99
CA LYS A 68 -34.15 8.13 -3.74
C LYS A 68 -33.39 8.36 -2.41
N ARG A 69 -32.76 9.52 -2.25
CA ARG A 69 -31.91 9.83 -1.08
C ARG A 69 -32.71 9.87 0.23
N LYS A 70 -33.89 10.48 0.22
CA LYS A 70 -34.76 10.55 1.41
C LYS A 70 -35.32 9.17 1.77
N ILE A 71 -35.65 8.33 0.80
CA ILE A 71 -36.05 6.94 1.04
C ILE A 71 -34.90 6.15 1.65
N GLN A 72 -33.68 6.31 1.15
CA GLN A 72 -32.50 5.61 1.69
C GLN A 72 -32.21 5.99 3.15
N ASN A 73 -32.28 7.30 3.47
CA ASN A 73 -31.94 7.84 4.79
C ASN A 73 -33.09 7.74 5.81
N GLU A 74 -34.31 8.13 5.42
CA GLU A 74 -35.46 8.35 6.32
C GLU A 74 -36.60 7.34 6.10
N GLY A 75 -36.53 6.48 5.07
CA GLY A 75 -37.64 5.62 4.64
C GLY A 75 -38.16 4.64 5.69
N TYR A 76 -37.34 4.28 6.69
CA TYR A 76 -37.77 3.44 7.82
C TYR A 76 -38.83 4.10 8.70
N TYR A 77 -38.78 5.42 8.83
CA TYR A 77 -39.65 6.18 9.73
C TYR A 77 -41.01 6.53 9.12
N LEU A 78 -41.21 6.27 7.81
CA LEU A 78 -42.48 6.50 7.14
C LEU A 78 -43.56 5.54 7.66
N GLN A 79 -44.77 6.07 7.87
CA GLN A 79 -45.95 5.25 8.21
C GLN A 79 -46.38 4.40 7.00
N ARG A 80 -46.98 3.23 7.27
CA ARG A 80 -47.43 2.27 6.24
C ARG A 80 -48.28 2.91 5.13
N GLY A 81 -49.27 3.74 5.47
CA GLY A 81 -50.11 4.40 4.47
C GLY A 81 -49.35 5.40 3.58
N ALA A 82 -48.31 6.06 4.12
CA ALA A 82 -47.46 6.95 3.34
C ALA A 82 -46.53 6.18 2.40
N LYS A 83 -46.03 5.00 2.83
CA LYS A 83 -45.25 4.10 1.98
C LYS A 83 -46.07 3.57 0.81
N GLU A 84 -47.31 3.14 1.05
CA GLU A 84 -48.24 2.66 0.01
C GLU A 84 -48.60 3.77 -1.00
N ALA A 85 -48.85 4.99 -0.53
CA ALA A 85 -49.11 6.14 -1.40
C ALA A 85 -47.89 6.51 -2.26
N LEU A 86 -46.69 6.50 -1.67
CA LEU A 86 -45.44 6.80 -2.38
C LEU A 86 -45.09 5.71 -3.40
N LEU A 87 -45.34 4.44 -3.07
CA LEU A 87 -45.17 3.32 -4.00
C LEU A 87 -46.03 3.51 -5.25
N ASN A 88 -47.32 3.80 -5.08
CA ASN A 88 -48.23 4.05 -6.21
C ASN A 88 -47.80 5.28 -7.03
N ALA A 89 -47.33 6.34 -6.37
CA ALA A 89 -46.85 7.54 -7.05
C ALA A 89 -45.59 7.28 -7.89
N LEU A 90 -44.65 6.48 -7.38
CA LEU A 90 -43.44 6.08 -8.12
C LEU A 90 -43.75 5.12 -9.26
N LEU A 91 -44.69 4.19 -9.09
CA LEU A 91 -45.16 3.31 -10.17
C LEU A 91 -45.78 4.11 -11.33
N LEU A 92 -46.65 5.09 -11.01
CA LEU A 92 -47.22 6.00 -12.00
C LEU A 92 -46.15 6.86 -12.69
N ALA A 93 -45.14 7.32 -11.94
CA ALA A 93 -44.01 8.04 -12.52
C ALA A 93 -43.18 7.14 -13.46
N ALA A 94 -42.92 5.89 -13.08
CA ALA A 94 -42.18 4.94 -13.91
C ALA A 94 -42.94 4.62 -15.22
N GLU A 95 -44.27 4.47 -15.16
CA GLU A 95 -45.12 4.31 -16.34
C GLU A 95 -45.01 5.53 -17.26
N LYS A 96 -45.19 6.74 -16.70
CA LYS A 96 -45.13 8.01 -17.44
C LYS A 96 -43.78 8.22 -18.14
N PHE A 97 -42.68 7.90 -17.47
CA PHE A 97 -41.31 8.11 -18.00
C PHE A 97 -40.72 6.86 -18.67
N SER A 98 -41.52 5.83 -18.97
CA SER A 98 -41.09 4.60 -19.65
C SER A 98 -40.41 4.83 -21.02
N LEU A 99 -40.92 5.80 -21.78
CA LEU A 99 -40.35 6.29 -23.05
C LEU A 99 -39.56 7.61 -22.89
N GLY A 100 -39.38 8.07 -21.65
CA GLY A 100 -38.69 9.31 -21.32
C GLY A 100 -37.16 9.15 -21.28
N PRO A 101 -36.44 10.16 -20.77
CA PRO A 101 -34.99 10.10 -20.62
C PRO A 101 -34.56 8.93 -19.72
N PRO A 102 -33.62 8.07 -20.15
CA PRO A 102 -33.29 6.84 -19.42
C PRO A 102 -32.76 7.12 -18.01
N GLN A 103 -31.95 8.17 -17.85
CA GLN A 103 -31.39 8.57 -16.56
C GLN A 103 -32.47 8.88 -15.51
N LEU A 104 -33.60 9.47 -15.91
CA LEU A 104 -34.70 9.77 -15.01
C LEU A 104 -35.43 8.49 -14.59
N LEU A 105 -35.69 7.60 -15.55
CA LEU A 105 -36.32 6.31 -15.27
C LEU A 105 -35.47 5.48 -14.30
N THR A 106 -34.14 5.40 -14.51
CA THR A 106 -33.22 4.73 -13.59
C THR A 106 -33.34 5.29 -12.16
N GLN A 107 -33.35 6.62 -11.97
CA GLN A 107 -33.50 7.22 -10.64
C GLN A 107 -34.85 6.91 -9.98
N ILE A 108 -35.94 6.88 -10.76
CA ILE A 108 -37.26 6.49 -10.27
C ILE A 108 -37.27 5.00 -9.85
N CYS A 109 -36.70 4.12 -10.67
CA CYS A 109 -36.61 2.69 -10.39
C CYS A 109 -35.71 2.39 -9.17
N LEU A 110 -34.61 3.14 -8.98
CA LEU A 110 -33.76 3.05 -7.78
C LEU A 110 -34.52 3.52 -6.53
N ALA A 111 -35.25 4.64 -6.61
CA ALA A 111 -36.09 5.11 -5.51
C ALA A 111 -37.18 4.09 -5.13
N LEU A 112 -37.78 3.46 -6.13
CA LEU A 112 -38.80 2.42 -5.96
C LEU A 112 -38.20 1.16 -5.30
N SER A 113 -37.05 0.68 -5.78
CA SER A 113 -36.33 -0.45 -5.19
C SER A 113 -35.93 -0.16 -3.73
N ALA A 114 -35.37 1.02 -3.47
CA ALA A 114 -35.00 1.45 -2.12
C ALA A 114 -36.20 1.52 -1.15
N LEU A 115 -37.37 1.93 -1.63
CA LEU A 115 -38.61 2.02 -0.84
C LEU A 115 -39.10 0.64 -0.42
N ILE A 116 -39.08 -0.30 -1.36
CA ILE A 116 -39.57 -1.66 -1.17
C ILE A 116 -38.69 -2.43 -0.19
N LEU A 117 -37.36 -2.33 -0.32
CA LEU A 117 -36.41 -3.00 0.58
C LEU A 117 -36.49 -2.48 2.04
N ARG A 118 -37.00 -1.25 2.23
CA ARG A 118 -37.16 -0.60 3.55
C ARG A 118 -38.58 -0.70 4.10
N ALA A 119 -39.50 -1.31 3.37
CA ALA A 119 -40.86 -1.58 3.82
C ALA A 119 -40.93 -2.89 4.63
N VAL A 120 -40.36 -2.85 5.85
CA VAL A 120 -40.25 -3.98 6.80
C VAL A 120 -41.61 -4.60 7.15
N GLU A 121 -42.71 -3.87 6.95
CA GLU A 121 -44.07 -4.39 7.15
C GLU A 121 -44.40 -5.56 6.21
N TYR A 122 -43.71 -5.65 5.07
CA TYR A 122 -43.85 -6.75 4.13
C TYR A 122 -42.86 -7.87 4.49
N ARG A 123 -43.38 -9.07 4.76
CA ARG A 123 -42.53 -10.25 5.02
C ARG A 123 -41.70 -10.66 3.80
N LYS A 124 -42.17 -10.30 2.61
CA LYS A 124 -41.59 -10.60 1.30
C LYS A 124 -41.76 -9.39 0.37
N PRO A 125 -40.91 -8.35 0.52
CA PRO A 125 -41.05 -7.10 -0.21
C PRO A 125 -40.82 -7.24 -1.72
N ILE A 126 -39.97 -8.16 -2.17
CA ILE A 126 -39.68 -8.39 -3.59
C ILE A 126 -40.85 -9.11 -4.26
N GLU A 127 -41.47 -10.09 -3.61
CA GLU A 127 -42.67 -10.77 -4.14
C GLU A 127 -43.80 -9.75 -4.42
N GLN A 128 -43.95 -8.76 -3.53
CA GLN A 128 -44.91 -7.67 -3.75
C GLN A 128 -44.53 -6.76 -4.92
N LEU A 129 -43.25 -6.47 -5.11
CA LEU A 129 -42.79 -5.74 -6.30
C LEU A 129 -43.18 -6.48 -7.58
N PHE A 130 -42.89 -7.78 -7.65
CA PHE A 130 -43.24 -8.61 -8.80
C PHE A 130 -44.75 -8.65 -9.07
N SER A 131 -45.59 -8.67 -8.03
CA SER A 131 -47.05 -8.54 -8.20
C SER A 131 -47.47 -7.20 -8.81
N SER A 132 -46.74 -6.12 -8.48
CA SER A 132 -46.99 -4.78 -9.02
C SER A 132 -46.47 -4.65 -10.45
N LEU A 133 -45.36 -5.31 -10.79
CA LEU A 133 -44.80 -5.35 -12.14
C LEU A 133 -45.75 -5.99 -13.16
N GLN A 134 -46.49 -7.02 -12.77
CA GLN A 134 -47.50 -7.65 -13.64
C GLN A 134 -48.60 -6.66 -14.06
N SER A 135 -48.93 -5.69 -13.21
CA SER A 135 -49.88 -4.63 -13.57
C SER A 135 -49.29 -3.63 -14.57
N LEU A 136 -48.01 -3.28 -14.41
CA LEU A 136 -47.29 -2.39 -15.35
C LEU A 136 -47.06 -3.03 -16.72
N GLN A 137 -46.83 -4.35 -16.78
CA GLN A 137 -46.67 -5.09 -18.05
C GLN A 137 -47.95 -5.10 -18.90
N SER A 138 -49.12 -4.88 -18.30
CA SER A 138 -50.42 -4.91 -19.01
C SER A 138 -50.75 -3.62 -19.77
N GLN A 139 -49.91 -2.60 -19.67
CA GLN A 139 -50.07 -1.28 -20.30
C GLN A 139 -49.11 -1.10 -21.49
N ASP A 140 -49.53 -0.34 -22.51
CA ASP A 140 -48.71 -0.06 -23.69
C ASP A 140 -47.39 0.65 -23.28
N ASN A 141 -46.24 0.05 -23.63
CA ASN A 141 -44.87 0.50 -23.31
C ASN A 141 -44.37 0.26 -21.86
N GLY A 142 -45.16 -0.35 -20.98
CA GLY A 142 -44.77 -0.64 -19.59
C GLY A 142 -43.56 -1.58 -19.46
N ASN A 143 -43.26 -2.36 -20.50
CA ASN A 143 -42.12 -3.29 -20.54
C ASN A 143 -40.76 -2.59 -20.37
N PHE A 144 -40.60 -1.34 -20.83
CA PHE A 144 -39.34 -0.61 -20.64
C PHE A 144 -39.10 -0.21 -19.19
N ALA A 145 -40.14 0.20 -18.47
CA ALA A 145 -40.06 0.51 -17.05
C ALA A 145 -39.83 -0.75 -16.21
N VAL A 146 -40.45 -1.87 -16.60
CA VAL A 146 -40.24 -3.17 -15.96
C VAL A 146 -38.79 -3.64 -16.15
N LEU A 147 -38.25 -3.53 -17.36
CA LEU A 147 -36.87 -3.92 -17.67
C LEU A 147 -35.84 -3.07 -16.89
N GLU A 148 -36.05 -1.76 -16.81
CA GLU A 148 -35.17 -0.87 -16.04
C GLU A 148 -35.25 -1.19 -14.53
N LEU A 149 -36.44 -1.42 -14.00
CA LEU A 149 -36.63 -1.79 -12.60
C LEU A 149 -35.97 -3.12 -12.25
N LEU A 150 -36.11 -4.12 -13.13
CA LEU A 150 -35.42 -5.41 -12.97
C LEU A 150 -33.90 -5.26 -13.10
N THR A 151 -33.40 -4.24 -13.81
CA THR A 151 -31.95 -3.99 -13.93
C THR A 151 -31.37 -3.41 -12.64
N VAL A 152 -32.04 -2.44 -12.02
CA VAL A 152 -31.51 -1.76 -10.82
C VAL A 152 -31.83 -2.46 -9.50
N LEU A 153 -32.84 -3.34 -9.47
CA LEU A 153 -33.26 -4.02 -8.26
C LEU A 153 -32.14 -4.89 -7.66
N PRO A 154 -31.44 -5.74 -8.43
CA PRO A 154 -30.33 -6.51 -7.87
C PRO A 154 -29.18 -5.64 -7.38
N GLU A 155 -28.89 -4.52 -8.05
CA GLU A 155 -27.87 -3.55 -7.63
C GLU A 155 -28.18 -3.03 -6.21
N GLU A 156 -29.42 -2.61 -5.92
CA GLU A 156 -29.79 -2.12 -4.58
C GLU A 156 -29.88 -3.23 -3.50
N VAL A 157 -29.97 -4.52 -3.88
CA VAL A 157 -29.99 -5.66 -2.94
C VAL A 157 -28.57 -6.14 -2.60
N VAL A 158 -27.67 -6.13 -3.60
CA VAL A 158 -26.34 -6.74 -3.54
C VAL A 158 -25.23 -5.72 -3.25
N GLU A 159 -25.42 -4.44 -3.61
CA GLU A 159 -24.40 -3.42 -3.38
C GLU A 159 -24.11 -3.22 -1.88
N ASP A 160 -22.86 -3.52 -1.50
CA ASP A 160 -22.30 -3.27 -0.18
C ASP A 160 -21.69 -1.85 -0.10
N GLN A 161 -22.31 -0.86 -0.75
CA GLN A 161 -21.80 0.50 -0.71
C GLN A 161 -21.71 0.96 0.76
N ASN A 162 -20.52 1.43 1.13
CA ASN A 162 -20.03 1.85 2.44
C ASN A 162 -20.87 2.93 3.19
N GLY A 163 -22.14 3.14 2.85
CA GLY A 163 -23.01 4.18 3.40
C GLY A 163 -24.39 3.74 3.91
N ASP A 164 -24.90 2.54 3.58
CA ASP A 164 -26.28 2.17 3.96
C ASP A 164 -26.35 1.37 5.27
N GLY A 165 -26.16 2.06 6.41
CA GLY A 165 -26.22 1.49 7.76
C GLY A 165 -27.60 1.01 8.22
N ASN A 166 -28.65 1.15 7.39
CA ASN A 166 -30.03 0.95 7.81
C ASN A 166 -30.58 -0.48 7.56
N ILE A 167 -30.01 -1.26 6.61
CA ILE A 167 -30.40 -2.66 6.36
C ILE A 167 -29.36 -3.60 6.99
N SER A 168 -29.77 -4.51 7.88
CA SER A 168 -28.85 -5.49 8.47
C SER A 168 -28.39 -6.54 7.46
N SER A 169 -27.17 -7.06 7.63
CA SER A 169 -26.62 -8.12 6.77
C SER A 169 -27.52 -9.36 6.68
N ALA A 170 -28.17 -9.74 7.78
CA ALA A 170 -29.13 -10.84 7.82
C ALA A 170 -30.36 -10.60 6.92
N ARG A 171 -30.86 -9.35 6.86
CA ARG A 171 -31.98 -8.98 5.98
C ARG A 171 -31.56 -8.92 4.52
N ARG A 172 -30.36 -8.41 4.22
CA ARG A 172 -29.82 -8.44 2.85
C ARG A 172 -29.71 -9.86 2.31
N CYS A 173 -29.21 -10.80 3.13
CA CYS A 173 -29.17 -12.21 2.77
C CYS A 173 -30.57 -12.77 2.48
N GLN A 174 -31.56 -12.45 3.32
CA GLN A 174 -32.96 -12.85 3.09
C GLN A 174 -33.53 -12.28 1.79
N TYR A 175 -33.29 -10.99 1.52
CA TYR A 175 -33.73 -10.34 0.28
C TYR A 175 -33.01 -10.91 -0.94
N GLY A 176 -31.73 -11.26 -0.84
CA GLY A 176 -30.99 -11.97 -1.88
C GLY A 176 -31.63 -13.31 -2.23
N CYS A 177 -31.98 -14.12 -1.22
CA CYS A 177 -32.69 -15.39 -1.45
C CYS A 177 -34.07 -15.18 -2.10
N GLU A 178 -34.81 -14.15 -1.66
CA GLU A 178 -36.12 -13.82 -2.23
C GLU A 178 -35.98 -13.36 -3.69
N LEU A 179 -35.00 -12.50 -3.99
CA LEU A 179 -34.68 -12.05 -5.35
C LEU A 179 -34.40 -13.23 -6.28
N LEU A 180 -33.51 -14.14 -5.85
CA LEU A 180 -33.11 -15.30 -6.64
C LEU A 180 -34.27 -16.27 -6.90
N SER A 181 -35.25 -16.36 -5.99
CA SER A 181 -36.45 -17.18 -6.21
C SER A 181 -37.31 -16.74 -7.42
N HIS A 182 -37.18 -15.49 -7.85
CA HIS A 182 -37.87 -14.94 -9.02
C HIS A 182 -37.07 -15.05 -10.32
N THR A 183 -35.87 -15.64 -10.30
CA THR A 183 -35.01 -15.82 -11.48
C THR A 183 -35.75 -16.42 -12.70
N PRO A 184 -36.53 -17.51 -12.58
CA PRO A 184 -37.20 -18.11 -13.75
C PRO A 184 -38.13 -17.14 -14.48
N MET A 185 -38.90 -16.34 -13.72
CA MET A 185 -39.83 -15.35 -14.28
C MET A 185 -39.11 -14.24 -15.05
N VAL A 186 -37.95 -13.82 -14.55
CA VAL A 186 -37.12 -12.79 -15.21
C VAL A 186 -36.49 -13.33 -16.48
N LEU A 187 -35.96 -14.55 -16.44
CA LEU A 187 -35.35 -15.17 -17.63
C LEU A 187 -36.39 -15.39 -18.74
N GLU A 188 -37.59 -15.85 -18.40
CA GLU A 188 -38.72 -15.97 -19.35
C GLU A 188 -39.12 -14.60 -19.93
N PHE A 189 -39.18 -13.56 -19.09
CA PHE A 189 -39.46 -12.20 -19.55
C PHE A 189 -38.38 -11.69 -20.53
N LEU A 190 -37.09 -11.86 -20.20
CA LEU A 190 -35.98 -11.44 -21.07
C LEU A 190 -35.97 -12.19 -22.39
N LEU A 191 -36.31 -13.48 -22.38
CA LEU A 191 -36.48 -14.28 -23.60
C LEU A 191 -37.62 -13.75 -24.47
N HIS A 192 -38.77 -13.46 -23.86
CA HIS A 192 -39.89 -12.91 -24.60
C HIS A 192 -39.56 -11.54 -25.21
N GLN A 193 -38.83 -10.69 -24.48
CA GLN A 193 -38.37 -9.40 -24.98
C GLN A 193 -37.31 -9.50 -26.07
N SER A 194 -36.52 -10.58 -26.13
CA SER A 194 -35.52 -10.79 -27.19
C SER A 194 -36.13 -11.32 -28.49
N GLU A 195 -37.26 -12.03 -28.42
CA GLU A 195 -37.99 -12.55 -29.59
C GLU A 195 -38.92 -11.50 -30.23
N GLN A 196 -39.39 -10.51 -29.47
CA GLN A 196 -40.20 -9.40 -29.97
C GLN A 196 -39.35 -8.38 -30.74
N GLY A 197 -39.05 -8.67 -32.01
CA GLY A 197 -38.34 -7.75 -32.90
C GLY A 197 -39.25 -6.63 -33.43
N ILE A 198 -38.95 -5.38 -33.07
CA ILE A 198 -39.52 -4.19 -33.73
C ILE A 198 -38.70 -3.92 -34.99
N ASP A 199 -39.38 -3.67 -36.12
CA ASP A 199 -38.86 -3.59 -37.51
C ASP A 199 -37.87 -2.42 -37.79
N ASP A 200 -37.40 -1.71 -36.75
CA ASP A 200 -36.49 -0.56 -36.84
C ASP A 200 -35.14 -0.86 -36.17
N GLY A 201 -34.08 -1.00 -36.98
CA GLY A 201 -32.77 -1.50 -36.54
C GLY A 201 -32.07 -0.70 -35.42
N ILE A 202 -32.40 0.58 -35.24
CA ILE A 202 -31.82 1.41 -34.17
C ILE A 202 -32.51 1.13 -32.82
N GLN A 203 -33.85 0.98 -32.82
CA GLN A 203 -34.60 0.65 -31.60
C GLN A 203 -34.29 -0.78 -31.12
N LEU A 204 -34.06 -1.70 -32.07
CA LEU A 204 -33.66 -3.07 -31.78
C LEU A 204 -32.32 -3.16 -31.02
N ASN A 205 -31.33 -2.33 -31.40
CA ASN A 205 -30.03 -2.29 -30.72
C ASN A 205 -30.12 -1.71 -29.31
N GLU A 206 -30.93 -0.67 -29.11
CA GLU A 206 -31.21 -0.10 -27.79
C GLU A 206 -31.92 -1.09 -26.86
N GLN A 207 -32.92 -1.80 -27.39
CA GLN A 207 -33.63 -2.86 -26.66
C GLN A 207 -32.70 -4.01 -26.28
N THR A 208 -31.87 -4.48 -27.21
CA THR A 208 -30.84 -5.50 -26.96
C THR A 208 -29.91 -5.05 -25.85
N ARG A 209 -29.49 -3.78 -25.85
CA ARG A 209 -28.62 -3.24 -24.79
C ARG A 209 -29.27 -3.27 -23.42
N LYS A 210 -30.55 -2.90 -23.33
CA LYS A 210 -31.30 -2.94 -22.07
C LYS A 210 -31.49 -4.38 -21.58
N ILE A 211 -31.75 -5.34 -22.48
CA ILE A 211 -31.84 -6.77 -22.15
C ILE A 211 -30.50 -7.28 -21.58
N LEU A 212 -29.37 -6.96 -22.23
CA LEU A 212 -28.03 -7.36 -21.77
C LEU A 212 -27.68 -6.75 -20.41
N ARG A 213 -27.99 -5.46 -20.18
CA ARG A 213 -27.78 -4.81 -18.86
C ARG A 213 -28.60 -5.47 -17.76
N CYS A 214 -29.86 -5.76 -18.03
CA CYS A 214 -30.71 -6.47 -17.09
C CYS A 214 -30.13 -7.85 -16.78
N LEU A 215 -29.77 -8.62 -17.82
CA LEU A 215 -29.15 -9.93 -17.63
C LEU A 215 -27.85 -9.84 -16.80
N LEU A 216 -26.97 -8.89 -17.10
CA LEU A 216 -25.72 -8.67 -16.36
C LEU A 216 -25.96 -8.44 -14.87
N SER A 217 -26.91 -7.57 -14.52
CA SER A 217 -27.26 -7.27 -13.13
C SER A 217 -27.74 -8.52 -12.38
N TRP A 218 -28.57 -9.35 -13.04
CA TRP A 218 -29.03 -10.61 -12.46
C TRP A 218 -27.91 -11.65 -12.34
N VAL A 219 -26.98 -11.73 -13.31
CA VAL A 219 -25.81 -12.63 -13.21
C VAL A 219 -24.93 -12.22 -12.02
N ARG A 220 -24.72 -10.91 -11.82
CA ARG A 220 -24.01 -10.35 -10.65
C ARG A 220 -24.71 -10.65 -9.32
N ALA A 221 -26.03 -10.79 -9.33
CA ALA A 221 -26.79 -11.23 -8.17
C ALA A 221 -26.66 -12.72 -7.86
N GLY A 222 -26.10 -13.50 -8.79
CA GLY A 222 -26.01 -14.96 -8.71
C GLY A 222 -27.17 -15.68 -9.40
N CYS A 223 -27.85 -15.06 -10.36
CA CYS A 223 -28.80 -15.79 -11.19
C CYS A 223 -28.09 -16.96 -11.88
N PHE A 224 -28.81 -18.06 -12.09
CA PHE A 224 -28.30 -19.37 -12.53
C PHE A 224 -27.56 -20.23 -11.50
N SER A 225 -27.29 -19.76 -10.27
CA SER A 225 -26.64 -20.59 -9.24
C SER A 225 -27.44 -21.85 -8.86
N GLU A 226 -28.77 -21.78 -9.00
CA GLU A 226 -29.70 -22.89 -8.72
C GLU A 226 -29.96 -23.77 -9.96
N ILE A 227 -29.51 -23.35 -11.15
CA ILE A 227 -29.71 -24.10 -12.39
C ILE A 227 -28.59 -25.14 -12.50
N PRO A 228 -28.90 -26.42 -12.83
CA PRO A 228 -27.87 -27.43 -13.05
C PRO A 228 -26.84 -26.95 -14.09
N PRO A 229 -25.52 -27.10 -13.82
CA PRO A 229 -24.47 -26.65 -14.74
C PRO A 229 -24.60 -27.21 -16.16
N SER A 230 -25.24 -28.38 -16.32
CA SER A 230 -25.47 -29.03 -17.62
C SER A 230 -26.54 -28.37 -18.49
N SER A 231 -27.45 -27.57 -17.93
CA SER A 231 -28.57 -26.95 -18.68
C SER A 231 -28.31 -25.51 -19.14
N LEU A 232 -27.38 -24.81 -18.49
CA LEU A 232 -27.01 -23.43 -18.87
C LEU A 232 -26.44 -23.32 -20.29
N PRO A 233 -25.59 -24.25 -20.79
CA PRO A 233 -25.02 -24.19 -22.14
C PRO A 233 -26.04 -24.20 -23.28
N GLY A 234 -27.19 -24.84 -23.05
CA GLY A 234 -28.29 -24.93 -24.01
C GLY A 234 -29.31 -23.79 -23.91
N HIS A 235 -29.11 -22.83 -22.99
CA HIS A 235 -30.10 -21.80 -22.71
C HIS A 235 -30.18 -20.78 -23.88
N PRO A 236 -31.38 -20.44 -24.37
CA PRO A 236 -31.54 -19.55 -25.53
C PRO A 236 -30.96 -18.14 -25.32
N LEU A 237 -30.97 -17.61 -24.09
CA LEU A 237 -30.32 -16.33 -23.78
C LEU A 237 -28.80 -16.36 -23.99
N LEU A 238 -28.13 -17.51 -23.80
CA LEU A 238 -26.69 -17.60 -24.03
C LEU A 238 -26.40 -17.41 -25.53
N ASN A 239 -27.18 -18.05 -26.41
CA ASN A 239 -27.07 -17.84 -27.85
C ASN A 239 -27.37 -16.38 -28.24
N PHE A 240 -28.34 -15.74 -27.59
CA PHE A 240 -28.64 -14.31 -27.79
C PHE A 240 -27.45 -13.42 -27.42
N VAL A 241 -26.79 -13.67 -26.29
CA VAL A 241 -25.57 -12.95 -25.89
C VAL A 241 -24.44 -13.18 -26.91
N PHE A 242 -24.24 -14.42 -27.36
CA PHE A 242 -23.24 -14.73 -28.40
C PHE A 242 -23.50 -14.02 -29.72
N ASN A 243 -24.75 -13.97 -30.17
CA ASN A 243 -25.10 -13.26 -31.40
C ASN A 243 -24.90 -11.75 -31.25
N SER A 244 -25.08 -11.20 -30.04
CA SER A 244 -24.86 -9.79 -29.73
C SER A 244 -23.39 -9.36 -29.84
N LEU A 245 -22.43 -10.30 -29.83
CA LEU A 245 -21.01 -10.02 -30.10
C LEU A 245 -20.74 -9.59 -31.55
N GLN A 246 -21.64 -9.93 -32.49
CA GLN A 246 -21.45 -9.56 -33.91
C GLN A 246 -21.88 -8.11 -34.19
N VAL A 247 -22.45 -7.41 -33.21
CA VAL A 247 -23.00 -6.05 -33.36
C VAL A 247 -22.18 -5.07 -32.51
N SER A 248 -21.58 -4.06 -33.14
CA SER A 248 -20.64 -3.14 -32.49
C SER A 248 -21.22 -2.34 -31.31
N SER A 249 -22.52 -2.02 -31.35
CA SER A 249 -23.20 -1.26 -30.30
C SER A 249 -23.56 -2.05 -29.04
N THR A 250 -23.49 -3.38 -29.11
CA THR A 250 -23.82 -4.32 -28.02
C THR A 250 -22.63 -5.16 -27.57
N PHE A 251 -21.54 -5.13 -28.33
CA PHE A 251 -20.33 -5.91 -28.10
C PHE A 251 -19.82 -5.84 -26.65
N ASP A 252 -19.58 -4.64 -26.10
CA ASP A 252 -18.99 -4.47 -24.76
C ASP A 252 -19.83 -5.14 -23.68
N LEU A 253 -21.15 -4.95 -23.71
CA LEU A 253 -22.07 -5.54 -22.75
C LEU A 253 -22.19 -7.05 -22.92
N ALA A 254 -22.13 -7.54 -24.15
CA ALA A 254 -22.12 -8.98 -24.39
C ALA A 254 -20.84 -9.64 -23.85
N VAL A 255 -19.68 -9.00 -24.02
CA VAL A 255 -18.41 -9.42 -23.42
C VAL A 255 -18.51 -9.42 -21.89
N GLU A 256 -19.00 -8.33 -21.29
CA GLU A 256 -19.14 -8.18 -19.84
C GLU A 256 -20.06 -9.25 -19.23
N VAL A 257 -21.20 -9.54 -19.88
CA VAL A 257 -22.11 -10.63 -19.48
C VAL A 257 -21.42 -11.99 -19.53
N LEU A 258 -20.66 -12.27 -20.60
CA LEU A 258 -19.96 -13.55 -20.73
C LEU A 258 -18.84 -13.72 -19.70
N ILE A 259 -18.07 -12.65 -19.43
CA ILE A 259 -17.03 -12.67 -18.39
C ILE A 259 -17.64 -12.96 -17.01
N GLU A 260 -18.70 -12.24 -16.63
CA GLU A 260 -19.36 -12.48 -15.34
C GLU A 260 -19.99 -13.88 -15.24
N LEU A 261 -20.52 -14.41 -16.34
CA LEU A 261 -21.02 -15.78 -16.38
C LEU A 261 -19.89 -16.82 -16.23
N VAL A 262 -18.75 -16.60 -16.89
CA VAL A 262 -17.58 -17.49 -16.83
C VAL A 262 -17.00 -17.54 -15.42
N SER A 263 -16.88 -16.41 -14.74
CA SER A 263 -16.30 -16.33 -13.39
C SER A 263 -17.17 -17.00 -12.32
N ARG A 264 -18.48 -17.16 -12.56
CA ARG A 264 -19.43 -17.69 -11.58
C ARG A 264 -19.89 -19.13 -11.81
N HIS A 265 -19.79 -19.65 -13.04
CA HIS A 265 -20.37 -20.95 -13.41
C HIS A 265 -19.31 -21.94 -13.90
N GLU A 266 -18.93 -22.91 -13.05
CA GLU A 266 -17.85 -23.87 -13.32
C GLU A 266 -17.99 -24.67 -14.63
N GLY A 267 -19.21 -24.93 -15.10
CA GLY A 267 -19.44 -25.71 -16.34
C GLY A 267 -19.41 -24.91 -17.64
N LEU A 268 -19.46 -23.57 -17.56
CA LEU A 268 -19.54 -22.71 -18.73
C LEU A 268 -18.20 -22.54 -19.49
N PRO A 269 -17.03 -22.43 -18.83
CA PRO A 269 -15.75 -22.31 -19.52
C PRO A 269 -15.52 -23.40 -20.58
N GLN A 270 -15.86 -24.65 -20.28
CA GLN A 270 -15.74 -25.77 -21.22
C GLN A 270 -16.56 -25.55 -22.50
N VAL A 271 -17.76 -25.02 -22.37
CA VAL A 271 -18.68 -24.78 -23.51
C VAL A 271 -18.18 -23.62 -24.35
N LEU A 272 -17.69 -22.55 -23.71
CA LEU A 272 -17.16 -21.40 -24.43
C LEU A 272 -15.84 -21.73 -25.12
N LEU A 273 -15.01 -22.61 -24.53
CA LEU A 273 -13.79 -23.10 -25.15
C LEU A 273 -14.05 -23.70 -26.54
N TYR A 274 -15.12 -24.50 -26.70
CA TYR A 274 -15.53 -25.01 -28.01
C TYR A 274 -16.01 -23.93 -29.00
N ARG A 275 -16.35 -22.73 -28.52
CA ARG A 275 -16.74 -21.58 -29.35
C ARG A 275 -15.55 -20.68 -29.70
N VAL A 276 -14.39 -20.83 -29.05
CA VAL A 276 -13.19 -20.01 -29.29
C VAL A 276 -12.72 -20.05 -30.75
N PRO A 277 -12.71 -21.21 -31.46
CA PRO A 277 -12.35 -21.22 -32.87
C PRO A 277 -13.24 -20.30 -33.72
N PHE A 278 -14.54 -20.23 -33.43
CA PHE A 278 -15.44 -19.29 -34.10
C PHE A 278 -15.13 -17.84 -33.73
N LEU A 279 -14.92 -17.53 -32.44
CA LEU A 279 -14.58 -16.17 -32.00
C LEU A 279 -13.28 -15.67 -32.66
N LYS A 280 -12.29 -16.55 -32.78
CA LYS A 280 -11.03 -16.25 -33.45
C LYS A 280 -11.23 -15.93 -34.93
N GLU A 281 -11.86 -16.84 -35.68
CA GLU A 281 -11.98 -16.72 -37.13
C GLU A 281 -12.97 -15.62 -37.56
N ALA A 282 -14.10 -15.49 -36.86
CA ALA A 282 -15.19 -14.59 -37.26
C ALA A 282 -15.04 -13.17 -36.73
N LEU A 283 -14.38 -12.97 -35.57
CA LEU A 283 -14.31 -11.66 -34.90
C LEU A 283 -12.86 -11.18 -34.73
N LEU A 284 -11.98 -12.00 -34.15
CA LEU A 284 -10.62 -11.57 -33.84
C LEU A 284 -9.75 -11.33 -35.09
N LEU A 285 -9.71 -12.28 -36.03
CA LEU A 285 -8.89 -12.13 -37.24
C LEU A 285 -9.30 -10.90 -38.07
N PRO A 286 -10.60 -10.64 -38.35
CA PRO A 286 -11.02 -9.39 -38.98
C PRO A 286 -10.59 -8.16 -38.18
N ALA A 287 -10.79 -8.15 -36.86
CA ALA A 287 -10.44 -7.03 -36.00
C ALA A 287 -8.94 -6.73 -35.99
N LEU A 288 -8.08 -7.76 -35.98
CA LEU A 288 -6.63 -7.63 -36.09
C LEU A 288 -6.22 -7.00 -37.43
N THR A 289 -6.91 -7.36 -38.53
CA THR A 289 -6.62 -6.76 -39.85
C THR A 289 -7.12 -5.34 -40.00
N SER A 290 -8.25 -4.99 -39.36
CA SER A 290 -8.82 -3.64 -39.40
C SER A 290 -8.22 -2.70 -38.35
N GLY A 291 -7.51 -3.23 -37.36
CA GLY A 291 -7.00 -2.47 -36.21
C GLY A 291 -8.10 -2.04 -35.23
N ASP A 292 -9.17 -2.84 -35.09
CA ASP A 292 -10.26 -2.52 -34.15
C ASP A 292 -9.88 -2.92 -32.72
N GLU A 293 -9.20 -2.00 -32.03
CA GLU A 293 -8.69 -2.21 -30.67
C GLU A 293 -9.79 -2.58 -29.67
N LYS A 294 -11.00 -2.06 -29.87
CA LYS A 294 -12.15 -2.32 -29.01
C LYS A 294 -12.55 -3.80 -29.07
N VAL A 295 -12.66 -4.36 -30.28
CA VAL A 295 -12.99 -5.78 -30.46
C VAL A 295 -11.84 -6.67 -29.99
N ILE A 296 -10.60 -6.32 -30.32
CA ILE A 296 -9.42 -7.09 -29.90
C ILE A 296 -9.32 -7.14 -28.36
N GLY A 297 -9.43 -5.99 -27.69
CA GLY A 297 -9.37 -5.88 -26.24
C GLY A 297 -10.49 -6.65 -25.54
N GLY A 298 -11.74 -6.49 -25.99
CA GLY A 298 -12.87 -7.22 -25.42
C GLY A 298 -12.75 -8.74 -25.58
N LEU A 299 -12.26 -9.22 -26.73
CA LEU A 299 -12.01 -10.65 -26.95
C LEU A 299 -10.81 -11.16 -26.16
N ALA A 300 -9.75 -10.36 -26.01
CA ALA A 300 -8.60 -10.71 -25.17
C ALA A 300 -9.02 -10.92 -23.71
N CYS A 301 -9.82 -10.01 -23.15
CA CYS A 301 -10.38 -10.16 -21.80
C CYS A 301 -11.26 -11.42 -21.69
N LEU A 302 -12.21 -11.61 -22.62
CA LEU A 302 -13.10 -12.77 -22.59
C LEU A 302 -12.35 -14.10 -22.67
N MET A 303 -11.41 -14.25 -23.61
CA MET A 303 -10.63 -15.48 -23.76
C MET A 303 -9.69 -15.73 -22.58
N SER A 304 -9.13 -14.66 -21.99
CA SER A 304 -8.32 -14.75 -20.77
C SER A 304 -9.13 -15.29 -19.60
N GLU A 305 -10.35 -14.77 -19.40
CA GLU A 305 -11.27 -15.22 -18.36
C GLU A 305 -11.72 -16.67 -18.55
N ILE A 306 -12.01 -17.10 -19.80
CA ILE A 306 -12.34 -18.49 -20.10
C ILE A 306 -11.20 -19.43 -19.69
N GLY A 307 -9.95 -19.05 -19.99
CA GLY A 307 -8.77 -19.83 -19.63
C GLY A 307 -8.50 -19.86 -18.12
N GLN A 308 -8.66 -18.73 -17.44
CA GLN A 308 -8.43 -18.59 -16.00
C GLN A 308 -9.48 -19.33 -15.15
N ALA A 309 -10.73 -19.38 -15.61
CA ALA A 309 -11.80 -20.10 -14.91
C ALA A 309 -11.63 -21.63 -14.99
N ALA A 310 -10.89 -22.16 -15.98
CA ALA A 310 -10.70 -23.59 -16.15
C ALA A 310 -9.27 -23.96 -16.62
N PRO A 311 -8.21 -23.70 -15.83
CA PRO A 311 -6.83 -23.94 -16.23
C PRO A 311 -6.52 -25.42 -16.49
N ALA A 312 -7.24 -26.33 -15.81
CA ALA A 312 -7.14 -27.77 -16.03
C ALA A 312 -7.45 -28.17 -17.49
N LEU A 313 -8.48 -27.56 -18.10
CA LEU A 313 -8.88 -27.83 -19.49
C LEU A 313 -7.87 -27.25 -20.50
N ILE A 314 -7.22 -26.15 -20.14
CA ILE A 314 -6.17 -25.57 -20.99
C ILE A 314 -4.95 -26.49 -21.02
N VAL A 315 -4.53 -26.99 -19.86
CA VAL A 315 -3.40 -27.91 -19.71
C VAL A 315 -3.59 -29.25 -20.41
N GLU A 316 -4.83 -29.72 -20.61
CA GLU A 316 -5.12 -30.91 -21.42
C GLU A 316 -4.66 -30.78 -22.89
N ALA A 317 -4.32 -29.58 -23.35
CA ALA A 317 -3.79 -29.29 -24.68
C ALA A 317 -4.68 -29.81 -25.83
N SER A 318 -6.00 -29.68 -25.65
CA SER A 318 -6.98 -29.90 -26.72
C SER A 318 -6.75 -28.94 -27.89
N ALA A 319 -7.30 -29.26 -29.06
CA ALA A 319 -7.18 -28.37 -30.23
C ALA A 319 -7.76 -26.98 -29.95
N GLU A 320 -8.87 -26.92 -29.21
CA GLU A 320 -9.54 -25.69 -28.79
C GLU A 320 -8.69 -24.90 -27.79
N SER A 321 -8.03 -25.57 -26.84
CA SER A 321 -7.10 -24.93 -25.88
C SER A 321 -5.91 -24.30 -26.58
N LEU A 322 -5.34 -24.97 -27.59
CA LEU A 322 -4.25 -24.43 -28.39
C LEU A 322 -4.70 -23.24 -29.25
N VAL A 323 -5.92 -23.28 -29.79
CA VAL A 323 -6.50 -22.15 -30.54
C VAL A 323 -6.73 -20.94 -29.62
N LEU A 324 -7.17 -21.14 -28.37
CA LEU A 324 -7.28 -20.08 -27.36
C LEU A 324 -5.92 -19.45 -27.08
N ALA A 325 -4.90 -20.25 -26.81
CA ALA A 325 -3.56 -19.76 -26.53
C ALA A 325 -2.96 -18.98 -27.72
N ASP A 326 -3.17 -19.48 -28.95
CA ASP A 326 -2.73 -18.80 -30.18
C ASP A 326 -3.50 -17.50 -30.45
N ALA A 327 -4.81 -17.46 -30.14
CA ALA A 327 -5.61 -16.24 -30.23
C ALA A 327 -5.11 -15.17 -29.24
N LEU A 328 -4.88 -15.54 -27.98
CA LEU A 328 -4.32 -14.62 -26.97
C LEU A 328 -2.90 -14.17 -27.33
N LEU A 329 -2.05 -15.06 -27.86
CA LEU A 329 -0.73 -14.70 -28.36
C LEU A 329 -0.80 -13.68 -29.52
N SER A 330 -1.81 -13.82 -30.39
CA SER A 330 -2.07 -12.84 -31.47
C SER A 330 -2.48 -11.49 -30.90
N CYS A 331 -3.27 -11.45 -29.82
CA CYS A 331 -3.62 -10.22 -29.10
C CYS A 331 -2.39 -9.57 -28.45
N VAL A 332 -1.50 -10.34 -27.81
CA VAL A 332 -0.24 -9.82 -27.25
C VAL A 332 0.67 -9.24 -28.34
N SER A 333 0.73 -9.91 -29.50
CA SER A 333 1.56 -9.50 -30.63
C SER A 333 1.02 -8.26 -31.36
N PHE A 334 -0.24 -7.89 -31.13
CA PHE A 334 -0.85 -6.71 -31.71
C PHE A 334 -0.19 -5.43 -31.17
N ARG A 335 0.17 -4.52 -32.08
CA ARG A 335 0.82 -3.25 -31.73
C ARG A 335 -0.25 -2.17 -31.50
N SER A 336 -0.76 -2.10 -30.27
CA SER A 336 -1.58 -0.97 -29.80
C SER A 336 -0.72 0.17 -29.26
N GLU A 337 -1.30 1.37 -29.16
CA GLU A 337 -0.65 2.55 -28.58
C GLU A 337 -0.51 2.45 -27.04
N ASP A 338 -1.51 1.90 -26.33
CA ASP A 338 -1.59 2.00 -24.86
C ASP A 338 -1.24 0.71 -24.07
N TRP A 339 -0.69 -0.32 -24.71
CA TRP A 339 -0.33 -1.63 -24.10
C TRP A 339 -1.47 -2.41 -23.39
N GLU A 340 -2.65 -1.82 -23.16
CA GLU A 340 -3.77 -2.38 -22.40
C GLU A 340 -4.21 -3.77 -22.88
N ILE A 341 -4.22 -4.00 -24.20
CA ILE A 341 -4.59 -5.29 -24.80
C ILE A 341 -3.60 -6.39 -24.42
N ALA A 342 -2.30 -6.10 -24.41
CA ALA A 342 -1.30 -7.08 -24.01
C ALA A 342 -1.35 -7.30 -22.50
N ASP A 343 -1.49 -6.22 -21.73
CA ASP A 343 -1.55 -6.22 -20.27
C ASP A 343 -2.72 -7.06 -19.73
N SER A 344 -3.91 -6.94 -20.34
CA SER A 344 -5.11 -7.70 -19.93
C SER A 344 -4.96 -9.22 -20.04
N THR A 345 -4.00 -9.71 -20.85
CA THR A 345 -3.73 -11.15 -21.00
C THR A 345 -2.72 -11.70 -19.99
N LEU A 346 -1.94 -10.84 -19.32
CA LEU A 346 -0.81 -11.28 -18.48
C LEU A 346 -1.26 -12.18 -17.32
N GLN A 347 -2.39 -11.85 -16.68
CA GLN A 347 -2.95 -12.64 -15.58
C GLN A 347 -3.28 -14.08 -16.01
N PHE A 348 -3.75 -14.27 -17.25
CA PHE A 348 -3.99 -15.61 -17.79
C PHE A 348 -2.68 -16.39 -17.91
N TRP A 349 -1.63 -15.77 -18.45
CA TRP A 349 -0.34 -16.42 -18.63
C TRP A 349 0.33 -16.79 -17.30
N CYS A 350 0.31 -15.90 -16.30
CA CYS A 350 0.77 -16.22 -14.92
C CYS A 350 -0.03 -17.37 -14.32
N SER A 351 -1.36 -17.32 -14.41
CA SER A 351 -2.24 -18.35 -13.83
C SER A 351 -2.01 -19.72 -14.48
N LEU A 352 -1.87 -19.76 -15.80
CA LEU A 352 -1.55 -20.99 -16.53
C LEU A 352 -0.17 -21.52 -16.13
N ALA A 353 0.83 -20.64 -16.07
CA ALA A 353 2.18 -21.04 -15.73
C ALA A 353 2.30 -21.57 -14.30
N SER A 354 1.74 -20.85 -13.33
CA SER A 354 1.62 -21.27 -11.93
C SER A 354 0.90 -22.62 -11.79
N TYR A 355 -0.17 -22.84 -12.56
CA TYR A 355 -0.89 -24.11 -12.55
C TYR A 355 -0.03 -25.26 -13.11
N VAL A 356 0.70 -25.05 -14.22
CA VAL A 356 1.63 -26.05 -14.79
C VAL A 356 2.77 -26.37 -13.82
N LEU A 357 3.35 -25.35 -13.16
CA LEU A 357 4.42 -25.50 -12.17
C LEU A 357 3.96 -26.28 -10.93
N GLY A 358 2.69 -26.09 -10.51
CA GLY A 358 2.06 -26.74 -9.37
C GLY A 358 1.61 -28.19 -9.59
N LEU A 359 1.73 -28.74 -10.81
CA LEU A 359 1.41 -30.15 -11.07
C LEU A 359 2.38 -31.08 -10.31
N ASP A 360 1.84 -31.91 -9.41
CA ASP A 360 2.60 -32.83 -8.55
C ASP A 360 3.59 -33.70 -9.33
N ALA A 361 4.83 -33.78 -8.81
CA ALA A 361 5.93 -34.55 -9.38
C ALA A 361 5.67 -36.08 -9.43
N ASP A 362 4.72 -36.59 -8.65
CA ASP A 362 4.36 -38.02 -8.60
C ASP A 362 3.68 -38.52 -9.89
N LYS A 363 3.23 -37.62 -10.77
CA LYS A 363 2.77 -37.92 -12.15
C LYS A 363 3.73 -37.35 -13.22
N GLY A 364 5.04 -37.40 -12.98
CA GLY A 364 6.08 -36.73 -13.80
C GLY A 364 6.05 -36.95 -15.34
N THR A 365 5.34 -37.97 -15.86
CA THR A 365 5.11 -38.15 -17.30
C THR A 365 4.07 -37.17 -17.90
N SER A 366 3.05 -36.74 -17.15
CA SER A 366 2.06 -35.79 -17.68
C SER A 366 2.62 -34.37 -17.73
N ARG A 367 3.39 -33.95 -16.72
CA ARG A 367 3.99 -32.61 -16.66
C ARG A 367 4.95 -32.34 -17.82
N LYS A 368 5.89 -33.24 -18.10
CA LYS A 368 6.82 -33.08 -19.23
C LYS A 368 6.12 -33.02 -20.57
N THR A 369 5.09 -33.84 -20.76
CA THR A 369 4.31 -33.85 -22.01
C THR A 369 3.58 -32.51 -22.20
N VAL A 370 3.05 -31.92 -21.13
CA VAL A 370 2.42 -30.59 -21.16
C VAL A 370 3.47 -29.50 -21.41
N GLU A 371 4.60 -29.54 -20.69
CA GLU A 371 5.71 -28.60 -20.89
C GLU A 371 6.19 -28.63 -22.35
N ASP A 372 6.39 -29.81 -22.94
CA ASP A 372 6.81 -29.96 -24.34
C ASP A 372 5.82 -29.35 -25.34
N VAL A 373 4.52 -29.45 -25.07
CA VAL A 373 3.46 -28.89 -25.95
C VAL A 373 3.35 -27.38 -25.80
N PHE A 374 3.46 -26.84 -24.59
CA PHE A 374 3.38 -25.40 -24.33
C PHE A 374 4.71 -24.68 -24.54
N PHE A 375 5.84 -25.38 -24.58
CA PHE A 375 7.16 -24.80 -24.84
C PHE A 375 7.20 -23.87 -26.06
N PRO A 376 6.74 -24.25 -27.27
CA PRO A 376 6.73 -23.35 -28.42
C PRO A 376 5.83 -22.12 -28.22
N ILE A 377 4.71 -22.27 -27.49
CA ILE A 377 3.77 -21.18 -27.21
C ILE A 377 4.40 -20.18 -26.24
N LEU A 378 4.95 -20.65 -25.12
CA LEU A 378 5.64 -19.81 -24.13
C LEU A 378 6.88 -19.14 -24.72
N SER A 379 7.58 -19.85 -25.60
CA SER A 379 8.69 -19.31 -26.38
C SER A 379 8.21 -18.16 -27.27
N ALA A 380 7.15 -18.36 -28.07
CA ALA A 380 6.59 -17.30 -28.92
C ALA A 380 6.01 -16.13 -28.11
N LEU A 381 5.40 -16.40 -26.96
CA LEU A 381 4.94 -15.40 -26.00
C LEU A 381 6.09 -14.54 -25.50
N LEU A 382 7.22 -15.14 -25.12
CA LEU A 382 8.41 -14.39 -24.72
C LEU A 382 8.87 -13.44 -25.83
N ASP A 383 8.87 -13.87 -27.10
CA ASP A 383 9.24 -13.00 -28.22
C ASP A 383 8.25 -11.83 -28.38
N ALA A 384 6.95 -12.10 -28.27
CA ALA A 384 5.92 -11.08 -28.37
C ALA A 384 6.01 -10.05 -27.23
N LEU A 385 6.19 -10.50 -25.99
CA LEU A 385 6.34 -9.63 -24.82
C LEU A 385 7.64 -8.81 -24.89
N LEU A 386 8.75 -9.42 -25.31
CA LEU A 386 10.00 -8.70 -25.56
C LEU A 386 9.85 -7.64 -26.63
N LEU A 387 9.06 -7.88 -27.68
CA LEU A 387 8.79 -6.89 -28.71
C LEU A 387 7.93 -5.74 -28.18
N ARG A 388 6.91 -6.03 -27.37
CA ARG A 388 6.00 -5.02 -26.79
C ARG A 388 6.65 -4.20 -25.68
N ALA A 389 7.64 -4.76 -24.98
CA ALA A 389 8.39 -4.06 -23.94
C ALA A 389 9.48 -3.12 -24.49
N GLN A 390 9.68 -3.05 -25.81
CA GLN A 390 10.68 -2.16 -26.41
C GLN A 390 10.35 -0.69 -26.20
N VAL A 391 11.38 0.08 -25.84
CA VAL A 391 11.29 1.53 -25.77
C VAL A 391 11.57 2.11 -27.16
N ASP A 392 10.68 2.96 -27.64
CA ASP A 392 10.84 3.60 -28.94
C ASP A 392 11.79 4.81 -28.91
N GLU A 393 12.53 4.99 -30.00
CA GLU A 393 13.46 6.12 -30.19
C GLU A 393 12.73 7.46 -30.39
N SER A 394 11.48 7.42 -30.87
CA SER A 394 10.65 8.61 -31.10
C SER A 394 10.01 9.17 -29.83
N THR A 395 10.11 8.47 -28.70
CA THR A 395 9.62 8.95 -27.40
C THR A 395 10.50 10.06 -26.82
N PHE A 396 11.62 10.37 -27.48
CA PHE A 396 12.53 11.44 -27.10
C PHE A 396 12.15 12.75 -27.79
N ASN A 397 11.55 13.67 -27.02
CA ASN A 397 11.52 15.07 -27.40
C ASN A 397 12.86 15.70 -27.04
N GLU A 398 13.60 16.22 -28.02
CA GLU A 398 14.85 16.97 -27.80
C GLU A 398 14.66 18.20 -26.87
N GLU A 399 13.42 18.61 -26.59
CA GLU A 399 13.08 19.75 -25.73
C GLU A 399 13.08 19.46 -24.22
N ASN A 400 12.93 18.18 -23.80
CA ASN A 400 13.02 17.79 -22.39
C ASN A 400 14.28 16.95 -22.18
N ASP A 401 15.25 17.45 -21.42
CA ASP A 401 16.50 16.74 -21.06
C ASP A 401 16.27 15.45 -20.22
N THR A 402 15.02 15.06 -19.94
CA THR A 402 14.65 13.82 -19.24
C THR A 402 14.01 12.79 -20.18
N PRO A 403 14.61 11.59 -20.34
CA PRO A 403 14.01 10.41 -20.97
C PRO A 403 12.79 9.92 -20.17
N ASP A 404 11.61 10.48 -20.41
CA ASP A 404 10.39 9.96 -19.79
C ASP A 404 9.76 8.90 -20.70
N MET A 405 9.84 7.64 -20.26
CA MET A 405 9.09 6.55 -20.87
C MET A 405 7.59 6.80 -20.68
N PRO A 406 6.71 6.33 -21.60
CA PRO A 406 5.28 6.50 -21.44
C PRO A 406 4.79 5.75 -20.19
N ASP A 407 3.92 6.37 -19.41
CA ASP A 407 3.40 5.76 -18.16
C ASP A 407 2.78 4.37 -18.40
N GLY A 408 2.10 4.18 -19.54
CA GLY A 408 1.55 2.88 -19.95
C GLY A 408 2.62 1.80 -20.16
N LEU A 409 3.76 2.15 -20.78
CA LEU A 409 4.88 1.22 -20.94
C LEU A 409 5.55 0.91 -19.60
N ILE A 410 5.66 1.91 -18.71
CA ILE A 410 6.21 1.70 -17.36
C ILE A 410 5.33 0.70 -16.61
N HIS A 411 4.01 0.91 -16.61
CA HIS A 411 3.05 0.00 -15.96
C HIS A 411 3.13 -1.41 -16.55
N PHE A 412 3.10 -1.54 -17.87
CA PHE A 412 3.23 -2.82 -18.55
C PHE A 412 4.54 -3.53 -18.18
N ARG A 413 5.69 -2.85 -18.21
CA ARG A 413 6.98 -3.42 -17.81
C ARG A 413 7.01 -3.88 -16.35
N MET A 414 6.33 -3.19 -15.44
CA MET A 414 6.20 -3.65 -14.05
C MET A 414 5.40 -4.96 -13.98
N ASN A 415 4.32 -5.08 -14.73
CA ASN A 415 3.47 -6.28 -14.75
C ASN A 415 4.16 -7.49 -15.43
N LEU A 416 5.17 -7.27 -16.28
CA LEU A 416 5.95 -8.35 -16.89
C LEU A 416 6.85 -9.12 -15.93
N ALA A 417 7.13 -8.59 -14.73
CA ALA A 417 8.08 -9.21 -13.79
C ALA A 417 7.68 -10.64 -13.42
N GLU A 418 6.41 -10.86 -13.06
CA GLU A 418 5.89 -12.18 -12.68
C GLU A 418 5.84 -13.14 -13.87
N VAL A 419 5.34 -12.68 -15.02
CA VAL A 419 5.22 -13.50 -16.23
C VAL A 419 6.59 -13.98 -16.72
N PHE A 420 7.63 -13.12 -16.72
CA PHE A 420 8.98 -13.52 -17.15
C PHE A 420 9.63 -14.50 -16.19
N VAL A 421 9.40 -14.34 -14.88
CA VAL A 421 9.81 -15.30 -13.85
C VAL A 421 9.19 -16.67 -14.14
N ASP A 422 7.89 -16.72 -14.36
CA ASP A 422 7.13 -17.95 -14.61
C ASP A 422 7.55 -18.63 -15.93
N ILE A 423 7.70 -17.85 -17.01
CA ILE A 423 8.21 -18.35 -18.31
C ILE A 423 9.63 -18.91 -18.15
N CYS A 424 10.49 -18.24 -17.39
CA CYS A 424 11.86 -18.70 -17.15
C CYS A 424 11.90 -20.04 -16.42
N GLN A 425 11.03 -20.23 -15.41
CA GLN A 425 10.93 -21.51 -14.69
C GLN A 425 10.42 -22.65 -15.59
N LEU A 426 9.48 -22.36 -16.50
CA LEU A 426 8.89 -23.37 -17.40
C LEU A 426 9.79 -23.72 -18.59
N LEU A 427 10.43 -22.73 -19.23
CA LEU A 427 11.38 -22.97 -20.32
C LEU A 427 12.71 -23.53 -19.80
N GLY A 428 13.04 -23.23 -18.55
CA GLY A 428 14.32 -23.48 -17.92
C GLY A 428 15.33 -22.36 -18.20
N SER A 429 16.13 -22.03 -17.17
CA SER A 429 17.12 -20.94 -17.20
C SER A 429 18.05 -20.98 -18.42
N ALA A 430 18.50 -22.17 -18.84
CA ALA A 430 19.39 -22.30 -19.99
C ALA A 430 18.73 -21.92 -21.32
N ALA A 431 17.52 -22.40 -21.58
CA ALA A 431 16.80 -22.08 -22.82
C ALA A 431 16.41 -20.60 -22.85
N PHE A 432 15.99 -20.05 -21.71
CA PHE A 432 15.64 -18.64 -21.56
C PHE A 432 16.84 -17.73 -21.85
N VAL A 433 17.98 -17.97 -21.19
CA VAL A 433 19.21 -17.16 -21.38
C VAL A 433 19.76 -17.30 -22.80
N GLN A 434 19.79 -18.52 -23.35
CA GLN A 434 20.22 -18.73 -24.73
C GLN A 434 19.35 -17.93 -25.70
N LYS A 435 18.03 -17.92 -25.49
CA LYS A 435 17.10 -17.18 -26.33
C LYS A 435 17.29 -15.67 -26.24
N LEU A 436 17.59 -15.13 -25.06
CA LEU A 436 17.94 -13.73 -24.92
C LEU A 436 19.26 -13.38 -25.63
N PHE A 437 20.29 -14.22 -25.52
CA PHE A 437 21.58 -13.97 -26.16
C PHE A 437 21.62 -14.28 -27.67
N CYS A 438 20.60 -14.93 -28.23
CA CYS A 438 20.45 -15.10 -29.68
C CYS A 438 20.20 -13.74 -30.38
N GLY A 439 21.04 -13.38 -31.35
CA GLY A 439 20.86 -12.16 -32.17
C GLY A 439 22.14 -11.66 -32.84
N ALA A 440 22.01 -10.70 -33.76
CA ALA A 440 23.13 -10.18 -34.57
C ALA A 440 24.25 -9.52 -33.74
N TRP A 441 23.93 -8.99 -32.56
CA TRP A 441 24.86 -8.35 -31.61
C TRP A 441 25.83 -9.32 -30.93
N ALA A 442 25.56 -10.63 -30.95
CA ALA A 442 26.51 -11.64 -30.53
C ALA A 442 27.71 -11.76 -31.51
N SER A 443 27.55 -11.31 -32.76
CA SER A 443 28.59 -11.36 -33.80
C SER A 443 29.42 -10.05 -33.88
N ALA A 444 30.66 -10.14 -34.36
CA ALA A 444 31.59 -9.00 -34.40
C ALA A 444 31.24 -7.93 -35.45
N ASP A 445 30.53 -8.31 -36.51
CA ASP A 445 30.53 -7.59 -37.80
C ASP A 445 29.20 -6.87 -38.15
N VAL A 446 28.23 -6.78 -37.22
CA VAL A 446 26.89 -6.20 -37.49
C VAL A 446 26.58 -5.02 -36.57
N LEU A 447 25.84 -4.02 -37.09
CA LEU A 447 25.26 -2.91 -36.32
C LEU A 447 24.43 -3.45 -35.14
N ILE A 448 24.68 -2.93 -33.93
CA ILE A 448 24.03 -3.38 -32.70
C ILE A 448 22.60 -2.79 -32.63
N PRO A 449 21.54 -3.63 -32.58
CA PRO A 449 20.17 -3.17 -32.38
C PRO A 449 19.95 -2.80 -30.91
N TRP A 450 20.30 -1.57 -30.53
CA TRP A 450 20.27 -1.13 -29.12
C TRP A 450 18.89 -1.28 -28.45
N LYS A 451 17.79 -1.11 -29.20
CA LYS A 451 16.41 -1.34 -28.70
C LYS A 451 16.22 -2.76 -28.20
N GLU A 452 16.61 -3.72 -29.03
CA GLU A 452 16.51 -5.14 -28.69
C GLU A 452 17.45 -5.50 -27.52
N VAL A 453 18.65 -4.91 -27.49
CA VAL A 453 19.61 -5.10 -26.40
C VAL A 453 19.03 -4.60 -25.07
N GLU A 454 18.49 -3.38 -25.01
CA GLU A 454 17.89 -2.81 -23.80
C GLU A 454 16.82 -3.73 -23.22
N THR A 455 15.88 -4.16 -24.06
CA THR A 455 14.71 -4.91 -23.58
C THR A 455 15.08 -6.32 -23.15
N LYS A 456 16.08 -6.93 -23.82
CA LYS A 456 16.64 -8.21 -23.41
C LYS A 456 17.44 -8.11 -22.10
N MET A 457 18.17 -7.03 -21.86
CA MET A 457 18.84 -6.79 -20.57
C MET A 457 17.80 -6.58 -19.46
N PHE A 458 16.75 -5.82 -19.74
CA PHE A 458 15.62 -5.67 -18.83
C PHE A 458 14.99 -7.02 -18.45
N ALA A 459 14.66 -7.86 -19.44
CA ALA A 459 14.11 -9.18 -19.19
C ALA A 459 15.08 -10.06 -18.38
N LEU A 460 16.38 -10.02 -18.70
CA LEU A 460 17.42 -10.77 -17.99
C LEU A 460 17.57 -10.32 -16.53
N ASN A 461 17.38 -9.03 -16.24
CA ASN A 461 17.42 -8.51 -14.88
C ASN A 461 16.24 -9.02 -14.04
N LEU A 462 15.03 -9.08 -14.61
CA LEU A 462 13.82 -9.54 -13.91
C LEU A 462 13.93 -10.99 -13.41
N VAL A 463 14.63 -11.85 -14.15
CA VAL A 463 14.75 -13.29 -13.83
C VAL A 463 16.03 -13.64 -13.07
N ALA A 464 16.81 -12.65 -12.61
CA ALA A 464 18.13 -12.87 -12.04
C ALA A 464 18.12 -13.79 -10.82
N GLU A 465 17.15 -13.66 -9.91
CA GLU A 465 17.08 -14.51 -8.72
C GLU A 465 16.89 -15.99 -9.05
N ILE A 466 16.14 -16.32 -10.10
CA ILE A 466 15.85 -17.70 -10.52
C ILE A 466 17.10 -18.32 -11.12
N ILE A 467 17.73 -17.59 -12.04
CA ILE A 467 18.94 -18.03 -12.72
C ILE A 467 20.08 -18.26 -11.70
N LEU A 468 20.21 -17.38 -10.71
CA LEU A 468 21.21 -17.55 -9.64
C LEU A 468 20.92 -18.74 -8.71
N LYS A 469 19.64 -19.05 -8.45
CA LYS A 469 19.23 -20.22 -7.64
C LYS A 469 19.50 -21.55 -8.35
N ASP A 470 19.33 -21.61 -9.67
CA ASP A 470 19.57 -22.81 -10.47
C ASP A 470 21.05 -23.23 -10.52
N GLY A 471 21.98 -22.33 -10.17
CA GLY A 471 23.40 -22.63 -10.00
C GLY A 471 24.16 -23.00 -11.29
N GLN A 472 23.52 -22.89 -12.46
CA GLN A 472 24.17 -23.10 -13.74
C GLN A 472 25.07 -21.91 -14.10
N LEU A 473 26.28 -22.20 -14.57
CA LEU A 473 27.22 -21.18 -15.04
C LEU A 473 26.91 -20.81 -16.49
N PHE A 474 26.51 -19.56 -16.71
CA PHE A 474 26.30 -18.99 -18.05
C PHE A 474 27.49 -18.13 -18.47
N ASP A 475 27.78 -18.11 -19.77
CA ASP A 475 28.81 -17.22 -20.31
C ASP A 475 28.23 -15.80 -20.48
N PHE A 476 28.67 -14.88 -19.61
CA PHE A 476 28.32 -13.46 -19.66
C PHE A 476 29.28 -12.63 -20.53
N SER A 477 30.10 -13.25 -21.37
CA SER A 477 31.04 -12.57 -22.29
C SER A 477 30.36 -11.52 -23.18
N VAL A 478 29.12 -11.77 -23.63
CA VAL A 478 28.35 -10.85 -24.44
C VAL A 478 28.02 -9.56 -23.67
N VAL A 479 27.58 -9.67 -22.41
CA VAL A 479 27.34 -8.51 -21.54
C VAL A 479 28.62 -7.72 -21.35
N MET A 480 29.75 -8.40 -21.19
CA MET A 480 31.04 -7.73 -21.03
C MET A 480 31.58 -7.06 -22.29
N ARG A 481 31.27 -7.60 -23.45
CA ARG A 481 31.52 -6.92 -24.73
C ARG A 481 30.71 -5.62 -24.81
N LEU A 482 29.43 -5.64 -24.39
CA LEU A 482 28.60 -4.43 -24.33
C LEU A 482 29.19 -3.39 -23.37
N VAL A 483 29.56 -3.80 -22.15
CA VAL A 483 30.24 -2.93 -21.17
C VAL A 483 31.50 -2.29 -21.79
N THR A 484 32.32 -3.08 -22.48
CA THR A 484 33.55 -2.57 -23.10
C THR A 484 33.25 -1.53 -24.18
N ILE A 485 32.29 -1.80 -25.06
CA ILE A 485 31.86 -0.87 -26.11
C ILE A 485 31.31 0.42 -25.50
N LEU A 486 30.41 0.30 -24.52
CA LEU A 486 29.78 1.42 -23.84
C LEU A 486 30.79 2.27 -23.07
N SER A 487 31.75 1.65 -22.37
CA SER A 487 32.82 2.34 -21.65
C SER A 487 33.78 3.13 -22.55
N SER A 488 33.87 2.78 -23.83
CA SER A 488 34.76 3.42 -24.80
C SER A 488 34.14 4.64 -25.49
N ARG A 489 32.82 4.86 -25.34
CA ARG A 489 32.13 6.02 -25.90
C ARG A 489 32.48 7.29 -25.15
N ALA A 490 32.48 8.42 -25.87
CA ALA A 490 32.70 9.71 -25.23
C ALA A 490 31.51 10.07 -24.32
N SER A 491 31.79 10.75 -23.20
CA SER A 491 30.75 11.19 -22.24
C SER A 491 29.67 12.08 -22.90
N ASP A 492 30.00 12.77 -23.99
CA ASP A 492 29.08 13.67 -24.69
C ASP A 492 28.10 12.92 -25.61
N GLU A 493 28.36 11.63 -25.90
CA GLU A 493 27.53 10.74 -26.73
C GLU A 493 26.52 9.92 -25.89
N LEU A 494 26.58 10.06 -24.56
CA LEU A 494 25.68 9.44 -23.58
C LEU A 494 24.41 10.28 -23.44
N LYS A 495 23.61 10.34 -24.50
CA LYS A 495 22.33 11.05 -24.50
C LYS A 495 21.23 10.21 -25.12
N GLY A 496 19.99 10.54 -24.75
CA GLY A 496 18.80 9.90 -25.29
C GLY A 496 18.71 8.41 -24.92
N PHE A 497 18.33 7.59 -25.90
CA PHE A 497 18.05 6.16 -25.70
C PHE A 497 19.24 5.36 -25.15
N ILE A 498 20.48 5.76 -25.43
CA ILE A 498 21.67 5.06 -24.94
C ILE A 498 21.77 5.09 -23.41
N CYS A 499 21.21 6.10 -22.72
CA CYS A 499 21.21 6.13 -21.25
C CYS A 499 20.31 5.05 -20.64
N ILE A 500 19.19 4.71 -21.31
CA ILE A 500 18.31 3.62 -20.90
C ILE A 500 19.02 2.28 -21.10
N VAL A 501 19.72 2.10 -22.23
CA VAL A 501 20.58 0.92 -22.45
C VAL A 501 21.61 0.81 -21.32
N TYR A 502 22.25 1.92 -20.97
CA TYR A 502 23.23 2.00 -19.88
C TYR A 502 22.64 1.54 -18.55
N ARG A 503 21.45 2.02 -18.22
CA ARG A 503 20.68 1.61 -17.04
C ARG A 503 20.43 0.10 -17.06
N SER A 504 19.85 -0.45 -18.12
CA SER A 504 19.51 -1.88 -18.19
C SER A 504 20.75 -2.78 -18.15
N VAL A 505 21.85 -2.38 -18.79
CA VAL A 505 23.12 -3.12 -18.71
C VAL A 505 23.69 -3.05 -17.29
N ALA A 506 23.64 -1.88 -16.63
CA ALA A 506 24.08 -1.75 -15.25
C ALA A 506 23.26 -2.63 -14.29
N ASP A 507 21.92 -2.66 -14.44
CA ASP A 507 21.04 -3.51 -13.66
C ASP A 507 21.42 -4.99 -13.79
N VAL A 508 21.65 -5.48 -15.02
CA VAL A 508 22.14 -6.85 -15.26
C VAL A 508 23.51 -7.07 -14.63
N VAL A 509 24.47 -6.17 -14.84
CA VAL A 509 25.82 -6.31 -14.27
C VAL A 509 25.76 -6.37 -12.74
N GLY A 510 24.92 -5.55 -12.10
CA GLY A 510 24.71 -5.57 -10.66
C GLY A 510 24.04 -6.86 -10.20
N SER A 511 22.98 -7.31 -10.87
CA SER A 511 22.25 -8.52 -10.49
C SER A 511 23.06 -9.81 -10.66
N TYR A 512 23.96 -9.87 -11.64
CA TYR A 512 24.84 -11.02 -11.91
C TYR A 512 26.30 -10.80 -11.47
N SER A 513 26.57 -9.84 -10.59
CA SER A 513 27.92 -9.45 -10.13
C SER A 513 28.77 -10.64 -9.68
N LYS A 514 28.19 -11.60 -8.94
CA LYS A 514 28.86 -12.85 -8.49
C LYS A 514 29.35 -13.74 -9.63
N LEU A 515 28.54 -13.90 -10.67
CA LEU A 515 28.93 -14.70 -11.83
C LEU A 515 29.98 -13.96 -12.65
N ILE A 516 29.76 -12.65 -12.86
CA ILE A 516 30.66 -11.80 -13.62
C ILE A 516 32.06 -11.72 -12.96
N SER A 517 32.12 -11.62 -11.63
CA SER A 517 33.39 -11.59 -10.88
C SER A 517 34.18 -12.90 -10.99
N THR A 518 33.49 -14.03 -11.21
CA THR A 518 34.13 -15.35 -11.39
C THR A 518 34.87 -15.46 -12.73
N PHE A 519 34.36 -14.82 -13.79
CA PHE A 519 34.92 -14.92 -15.14
C PHE A 519 35.87 -13.78 -15.53
N GLN A 520 36.00 -12.74 -14.69
CA GLN A 520 36.78 -11.56 -15.03
C GLN A 520 38.13 -11.46 -14.34
N ASN A 521 39.15 -11.25 -15.17
CA ASN A 521 40.49 -10.89 -14.70
C ASN A 521 40.77 -9.37 -14.74
N ASN A 522 39.89 -8.55 -15.32
CA ASN A 522 40.10 -7.10 -15.46
C ASN A 522 38.79 -6.31 -15.27
N VAL A 523 38.68 -5.61 -14.14
CA VAL A 523 37.49 -4.85 -13.72
C VAL A 523 37.48 -3.42 -14.28
N ARG A 524 38.58 -2.96 -14.90
CA ARG A 524 38.71 -1.58 -15.38
C ARG A 524 37.59 -1.12 -16.31
N PRO A 525 37.15 -1.89 -17.33
CA PRO A 525 36.03 -1.47 -18.19
C PRO A 525 34.72 -1.28 -17.41
N LEU A 526 34.46 -2.10 -16.38
CA LEU A 526 33.29 -1.95 -15.51
C LEU A 526 33.35 -0.64 -14.72
N LEU A 527 34.50 -0.32 -14.11
CA LEU A 527 34.64 0.92 -13.35
C LEU A 527 34.47 2.16 -14.22
N LEU A 528 35.02 2.15 -15.43
CA LEU A 528 34.86 3.24 -16.40
C LEU A 528 33.41 3.34 -16.89
N PHE A 529 32.76 2.20 -17.13
CA PHE A 529 31.34 2.13 -17.46
C PHE A 529 30.50 2.78 -16.36
N PHE A 530 30.63 2.35 -15.10
CA PHE A 530 29.88 2.95 -13.99
C PHE A 530 30.20 4.44 -13.80
N ALA A 531 31.47 4.84 -13.94
CA ALA A 531 31.87 6.23 -13.79
C ALA A 531 31.21 7.16 -14.82
N ALA A 532 30.97 6.66 -16.04
CA ALA A 532 30.25 7.38 -17.08
C ALA A 532 28.74 7.40 -16.78
N GLY A 533 28.15 6.26 -16.45
CA GLY A 533 26.70 6.15 -16.20
C GLY A 533 26.20 6.89 -14.95
N ILE A 534 27.03 7.01 -13.91
CA ILE A 534 26.72 7.81 -12.70
C ILE A 534 26.58 9.31 -13.01
N ARG A 535 27.11 9.80 -14.14
CA ARG A 535 26.98 11.22 -14.51
C ARG A 535 25.61 11.57 -15.08
N GLU A 536 24.89 10.57 -15.59
CA GLU A 536 23.61 10.75 -16.25
C GLU A 536 22.47 10.39 -15.29
N SER A 537 21.49 11.29 -15.14
CA SER A 537 20.39 11.16 -14.18
C SER A 537 19.58 9.87 -14.32
N THR A 538 19.45 9.37 -15.55
CA THR A 538 18.62 8.19 -15.85
C THR A 538 19.28 6.86 -15.56
N SER A 539 20.61 6.78 -15.63
CA SER A 539 21.38 5.57 -15.34
C SER A 539 22.09 5.59 -13.99
N SER A 540 22.10 6.73 -13.30
CA SER A 540 22.89 6.92 -12.09
C SER A 540 22.54 5.94 -10.97
N ASN A 541 21.25 5.77 -10.64
CA ASN A 541 20.80 4.80 -9.64
C ASN A 541 21.28 3.36 -9.93
N ALA A 542 20.98 2.86 -11.14
CA ALA A 542 21.38 1.52 -11.56
C ALA A 542 22.91 1.33 -11.53
N CYS A 543 23.68 2.33 -11.98
CA CYS A 543 25.13 2.28 -11.97
C CYS A 543 25.73 2.35 -10.56
N ALA A 544 25.16 3.16 -9.65
CA ALA A 544 25.59 3.25 -8.26
C ALA A 544 25.34 1.93 -7.51
N ALA A 545 24.13 1.36 -7.64
CA ALA A 545 23.79 0.07 -7.06
C ALA A 545 24.63 -1.09 -7.63
N ALA A 546 24.85 -1.10 -8.94
CA ALA A 546 25.69 -2.11 -9.59
C ALA A 546 27.17 -1.98 -9.19
N LEU A 547 27.69 -0.76 -9.07
CA LEU A 547 29.04 -0.52 -8.57
C LEU A 547 29.20 -1.09 -7.15
N ARG A 548 28.23 -0.86 -6.26
CA ARG A 548 28.24 -1.44 -4.91
C ARG A 548 28.29 -2.96 -4.93
N LYS A 549 27.38 -3.62 -5.65
CA LYS A 549 27.34 -5.09 -5.74
C LYS A 549 28.64 -5.67 -6.31
N VAL A 550 29.20 -5.05 -7.35
CA VAL A 550 30.50 -5.46 -7.91
C VAL A 550 31.63 -5.28 -6.90
N CYS A 551 31.63 -4.19 -6.12
CA CYS A 551 32.60 -4.00 -5.03
C CYS A 551 32.47 -5.05 -3.92
N GLU A 552 31.25 -5.46 -3.58
CA GLU A 552 30.98 -6.53 -2.59
C GLU A 552 31.50 -7.89 -3.09
N ASP A 553 31.24 -8.24 -4.35
CA ASP A 553 31.51 -9.59 -4.89
C ASP A 553 32.90 -9.77 -5.52
N ALA A 554 33.58 -8.68 -5.94
CA ALA A 554 34.85 -8.72 -6.69
C ALA A 554 36.02 -8.00 -5.97
N SER A 555 35.97 -7.90 -4.64
CA SER A 555 36.93 -7.14 -3.82
C SER A 555 38.41 -7.46 -4.13
N ALA A 556 38.75 -8.74 -4.30
CA ALA A 556 40.12 -9.20 -4.54
C ALA A 556 40.76 -8.62 -5.81
N VAL A 557 40.00 -8.49 -6.90
CA VAL A 557 40.50 -8.01 -8.22
C VAL A 557 40.57 -6.48 -8.26
N ILE A 558 39.75 -5.81 -7.45
CA ILE A 558 39.68 -4.35 -7.37
C ILE A 558 40.87 -3.76 -6.60
N HIS A 559 41.55 -4.54 -5.74
CA HIS A 559 42.72 -4.10 -4.98
C HIS A 559 43.94 -3.68 -5.82
N GLU A 560 43.94 -3.95 -7.13
CA GLU A 560 45.01 -3.44 -7.99
C GLU A 560 45.09 -1.90 -7.94
N PRO A 561 46.29 -1.30 -7.75
CA PRO A 561 46.43 0.15 -7.56
C PRO A 561 45.78 0.99 -8.66
N SER A 562 45.80 0.51 -9.91
CA SER A 562 45.21 1.23 -11.04
C SER A 562 43.67 1.26 -11.01
N ASN A 563 43.03 0.22 -10.46
CA ASN A 563 41.58 0.16 -10.30
C ASN A 563 41.13 1.00 -9.08
N LEU A 564 41.94 0.99 -8.02
CA LEU A 564 41.71 1.79 -6.83
C LEU A 564 41.71 3.30 -7.14
N GLU A 565 42.66 3.77 -7.96
CA GLU A 565 42.69 5.18 -8.37
C GLU A 565 41.44 5.60 -9.17
N ILE A 566 40.87 4.70 -9.98
CA ILE A 566 39.61 4.97 -10.69
C ILE A 566 38.45 5.12 -9.70
N LEU A 567 38.35 4.25 -8.69
CA LEU A 567 37.33 4.34 -7.65
C LEU A 567 37.43 5.64 -6.85
N ILE A 568 38.65 6.03 -6.44
CA ILE A 568 38.87 7.28 -5.72
C ILE A 568 38.49 8.47 -6.61
N TRP A 569 38.84 8.45 -7.89
CA TRP A 569 38.45 9.49 -8.85
C TRP A 569 36.93 9.60 -9.04
N ILE A 570 36.19 8.48 -9.00
CA ILE A 570 34.72 8.50 -8.98
C ILE A 570 34.23 9.25 -7.74
N GLY A 571 34.76 8.93 -6.56
CA GLY A 571 34.43 9.56 -5.28
C GLY A 571 34.75 11.06 -5.22
N GLU A 572 35.94 11.47 -5.65
CA GLU A 572 36.35 12.89 -5.73
C GLU A 572 35.43 13.72 -6.65
N GLY A 573 34.79 13.06 -7.62
CA GLY A 573 33.85 13.67 -8.55
C GLY A 573 32.45 13.94 -8.00
N LEU A 574 32.06 13.35 -6.87
CA LEU A 574 30.67 13.37 -6.37
C LEU A 574 30.15 14.78 -6.08
N GLU A 575 31.00 15.68 -5.57
CA GLU A 575 30.61 17.06 -5.25
C GLU A 575 30.14 17.85 -6.47
N LYS A 576 30.69 17.55 -7.65
CA LYS A 576 30.32 18.24 -8.90
C LYS A 576 29.05 17.65 -9.54
N ARG A 577 28.70 16.41 -9.21
CA ARG A 577 27.66 15.61 -9.89
C ARG A 577 26.24 15.80 -9.32
N HIS A 578 26.10 16.41 -8.13
CA HIS A 578 24.81 16.73 -7.50
C HIS A 578 23.79 15.57 -7.47
N LEU A 579 24.25 14.35 -7.25
CA LEU A 579 23.41 13.15 -7.22
C LEU A 579 22.33 13.22 -6.12
N PRO A 580 21.21 12.50 -6.30
CA PRO A 580 20.32 12.15 -5.20
C PRO A 580 21.10 11.53 -4.02
N LEU A 581 20.63 11.79 -2.79
CA LEU A 581 21.35 11.37 -1.58
C LEU A 581 21.57 9.85 -1.50
N GLU A 582 20.57 9.06 -1.90
CA GLU A 582 20.65 7.59 -1.88
C GLU A 582 21.76 7.08 -2.81
N GLU A 583 21.84 7.60 -4.03
CA GLU A 583 22.86 7.21 -5.01
C GLU A 583 24.28 7.63 -4.57
N ASP A 584 24.40 8.81 -3.95
CA ASP A 584 25.65 9.31 -3.36
C ASP A 584 26.12 8.39 -2.22
N GLU A 585 25.21 7.95 -1.34
CA GLU A 585 25.49 6.99 -0.26
C GLU A 585 25.90 5.62 -0.81
N GLU A 586 25.26 5.10 -1.86
CA GLU A 586 25.62 3.83 -2.50
C GLU A 586 27.05 3.83 -3.08
N VAL A 587 27.45 4.92 -3.76
CA VAL A 587 28.82 5.05 -4.29
C VAL A 587 29.86 5.15 -3.17
N VAL A 588 29.59 5.95 -2.14
CA VAL A 588 30.50 6.08 -0.99
C VAL A 588 30.62 4.75 -0.26
N CYS A 589 29.52 4.05 -0.03
CA CYS A 589 29.49 2.70 0.54
C CYS A 589 30.39 1.74 -0.25
N ALA A 590 30.20 1.68 -1.59
CA ALA A 590 30.99 0.83 -2.48
C ALA A 590 32.50 1.08 -2.36
N ILE A 591 32.92 2.34 -2.42
CA ILE A 591 34.34 2.72 -2.33
C ILE A 591 34.88 2.39 -0.93
N THR A 592 34.13 2.72 0.11
CA THR A 592 34.57 2.53 1.49
C THR A 592 34.74 1.05 1.87
N MET A 593 33.88 0.15 1.39
CA MET A 593 34.03 -1.30 1.61
C MET A 593 35.34 -1.85 1.01
N ILE A 594 35.68 -1.41 -0.20
CA ILE A 594 36.96 -1.76 -0.84
C ILE A 594 38.13 -1.19 -0.04
N LEU A 595 38.03 0.07 0.42
CA LEU A 595 39.08 0.69 1.22
C LEU A 595 39.26 -0.01 2.58
N GLY A 596 38.18 -0.46 3.21
CA GLY A 596 38.20 -1.18 4.48
C GLY A 596 38.95 -2.51 4.40
N SER A 597 38.85 -3.21 3.26
CA SER A 597 39.52 -4.51 3.02
C SER A 597 41.01 -4.39 2.63
N ILE A 598 41.54 -3.17 2.43
CA ILE A 598 42.98 -2.96 2.14
C ILE A 598 43.85 -3.25 3.37
N PRO A 599 44.87 -4.15 3.27
CA PRO A 599 45.77 -4.44 4.39
C PRO A 599 46.71 -3.29 4.78
N ASN A 600 47.11 -2.45 3.82
CA ASN A 600 48.02 -1.33 4.06
C ASN A 600 47.29 -0.15 4.71
N LYS A 601 47.56 0.09 5.99
CA LYS A 601 46.92 1.15 6.79
C LYS A 601 47.16 2.56 6.24
N ASP A 602 48.38 2.87 5.80
CA ASP A 602 48.72 4.21 5.29
C ASP A 602 47.98 4.50 3.98
N LEU A 603 47.95 3.50 3.08
CA LEU A 603 47.21 3.62 1.82
C LEU A 603 45.71 3.78 2.07
N ARG A 604 45.14 3.00 3.01
CA ARG A 604 43.74 3.09 3.40
C ARG A 604 43.40 4.47 3.96
N ASN A 605 44.17 4.96 4.93
CA ASN A 605 43.94 6.26 5.56
C ASN A 605 44.06 7.42 4.56
N ASN A 606 45.08 7.39 3.69
CA ASN A 606 45.26 8.41 2.66
C ASN A 606 44.12 8.39 1.62
N SER A 607 43.65 7.20 1.22
CA SER A 607 42.55 7.07 0.26
C SER A 607 41.21 7.52 0.85
N LEU A 608 40.95 7.21 2.12
CA LEU A 608 39.77 7.69 2.84
C LEU A 608 39.80 9.22 3.03
N ALA A 609 40.98 9.79 3.32
CA ALA A 609 41.15 11.23 3.40
C ALA A 609 40.88 11.92 2.05
N ARG A 610 41.30 11.32 0.93
CA ARG A 610 40.98 11.80 -0.43
C ARG A 610 39.49 11.72 -0.73
N LEU A 611 38.84 10.60 -0.43
CA LEU A 611 37.40 10.41 -0.64
C LEU A 611 36.56 11.47 0.10
N LEU A 612 36.96 11.79 1.34
CA LEU A 612 36.22 12.72 2.21
C LEU A 612 36.71 14.17 2.11
N SER A 613 37.70 14.49 1.28
CA SER A 613 38.32 15.82 1.24
C SER A 613 37.33 16.93 0.90
N SER A 614 36.44 16.69 -0.07
CA SER A 614 35.38 17.63 -0.45
C SER A 614 34.37 17.84 0.68
N SER A 615 34.03 16.78 1.41
CA SER A 615 33.16 16.83 2.58
C SER A 615 33.77 17.68 3.70
N TYR A 616 35.08 17.51 3.98
CA TYR A 616 35.80 18.35 4.94
C TYR A 616 35.83 19.82 4.51
N GLU A 617 36.03 20.10 3.22
CA GLU A 617 36.03 21.47 2.70
C GLU A 617 34.65 22.13 2.79
N ALA A 618 33.58 21.41 2.42
CA ALA A 618 32.19 21.88 2.47
C ALA A 618 31.78 22.26 3.90
N ILE A 619 32.11 21.40 4.87
CA ILE A 619 31.87 21.65 6.28
C ILE A 619 32.77 22.78 6.81
N GLY A 620 34.03 22.81 6.40
CA GLY A 620 34.98 23.87 6.77
C GLY A 620 34.48 25.26 6.42
N LYS A 621 33.82 25.42 5.25
CA LYS A 621 33.21 26.69 4.81
C LYS A 621 32.13 27.22 5.77
N LEU A 622 31.46 26.35 6.53
CA LEU A 622 30.49 26.75 7.56
C LEU A 622 31.15 27.12 8.90
N ILE A 623 32.21 26.40 9.28
CA ILE A 623 32.85 26.53 10.61
C ILE A 623 33.86 27.70 10.65
N GLU A 624 34.25 28.27 9.50
CA GLU A 624 35.17 29.42 9.44
C GLU A 624 34.67 30.62 10.25
N VAL A 625 35.44 30.96 11.29
CA VAL A 625 35.14 32.04 12.24
C VAL A 625 34.95 33.38 11.50
N GLY A 626 33.78 34.01 11.68
CA GLY A 626 33.48 35.35 11.17
C GLY A 626 32.61 35.40 9.89
N ARG A 627 32.21 34.26 9.31
CA ARG A 627 31.31 34.21 8.12
C ARG A 627 29.82 34.04 8.43
N GLU A 628 29.43 33.85 9.70
CA GLU A 628 28.03 33.60 10.08
C GLU A 628 27.08 34.72 9.64
N HIS A 629 27.47 35.97 9.84
CA HIS A 629 26.67 37.14 9.45
C HIS A 629 26.74 37.46 7.96
N SER A 630 27.84 37.14 7.28
CA SER A 630 27.98 37.41 5.84
C SER A 630 27.27 36.37 4.99
N LEU A 631 27.22 35.10 5.41
CA LEU A 631 26.45 34.05 4.73
C LEU A 631 24.95 34.28 4.84
N ARG A 632 24.44 34.66 6.03
CA ARG A 632 23.01 34.97 6.23
C ARG A 632 22.53 36.19 5.43
N GLN A 633 23.42 37.07 4.94
CA GLN A 633 23.06 38.19 4.06
C GLN A 633 22.65 37.74 2.65
N ASN A 634 23.09 36.55 2.21
CA ASN A 634 22.67 35.96 0.93
C ASN A 634 22.02 34.59 1.15
N PRO A 635 20.68 34.54 1.27
CA PRO A 635 19.95 33.30 1.56
C PRO A 635 20.24 32.16 0.58
N ALA A 636 20.42 32.45 -0.71
CA ALA A 636 20.66 31.42 -1.73
C ALA A 636 22.02 30.72 -1.56
N THR A 637 23.08 31.52 -1.35
CA THR A 637 24.43 30.98 -1.09
C THR A 637 24.45 30.23 0.24
N TYR A 638 23.75 30.73 1.26
CA TYR A 638 23.67 30.06 2.56
C TYR A 638 23.01 28.69 2.48
N VAL A 639 21.88 28.56 1.78
CA VAL A 639 21.20 27.25 1.57
C VAL A 639 22.09 26.28 0.79
N GLN A 640 22.79 26.74 -0.24
CA GLN A 640 23.72 25.89 -1.00
C GLN A 640 24.86 25.37 -0.13
N VAL A 641 25.46 26.22 0.72
CA VAL A 641 26.52 25.81 1.64
C VAL A 641 25.99 24.84 2.69
N LEU A 642 24.81 25.07 3.27
CA LEU A 642 24.16 24.14 4.18
C LEU A 642 23.93 22.77 3.54
N ASN A 643 23.38 22.72 2.33
CA ASN A 643 23.13 21.48 1.60
C ASN A 643 24.43 20.73 1.27
N SER A 644 25.51 21.44 0.91
CA SER A 644 26.82 20.84 0.66
C SER A 644 27.42 20.23 1.93
N ALA A 645 27.28 20.91 3.07
CA ALA A 645 27.75 20.40 4.36
C ALA A 645 26.92 19.24 4.87
N ALA A 646 25.59 19.28 4.69
CA ALA A 646 24.71 18.16 5.00
C ALA A 646 25.09 16.92 4.18
N ARG A 647 25.25 17.05 2.86
CA ARG A 647 25.79 15.98 2.00
C ARG A 647 27.15 15.47 2.49
N GLY A 648 28.07 16.38 2.82
CA GLY A 648 29.37 16.02 3.38
C GLY A 648 29.26 15.17 4.66
N LEU A 649 28.35 15.51 5.57
CA LEU A 649 28.07 14.73 6.78
C LEU A 649 27.48 13.35 6.47
N HIS A 650 26.53 13.25 5.52
CA HIS A 650 25.99 11.97 5.05
C HIS A 650 27.09 11.04 4.51
N ARG A 651 28.00 11.57 3.69
CA ARG A 651 29.15 10.82 3.17
C ARG A 651 30.08 10.34 4.29
N MET A 652 30.37 11.21 5.27
CA MET A 652 31.21 10.83 6.42
C MET A 652 30.58 9.73 7.27
N GLY A 653 29.28 9.85 7.56
CA GLY A 653 28.53 8.84 8.30
C GLY A 653 28.52 7.48 7.59
N THR A 654 28.24 7.50 6.28
CA THR A 654 28.24 6.30 5.42
C THR A 654 29.63 5.65 5.33
N ALA A 655 30.68 6.46 5.29
CA ALA A 655 32.04 5.93 5.33
C ALA A 655 32.35 5.25 6.68
N LEU A 656 31.94 5.84 7.80
CA LEU A 656 32.14 5.25 9.12
C LEU A 656 31.36 3.94 9.29
N SER A 657 30.09 3.87 8.84
CA SER A 657 29.27 2.67 8.98
C SER A 657 29.84 1.44 8.26
N ASN A 658 30.50 1.63 7.12
CA ASN A 658 31.00 0.55 6.27
C ASN A 658 32.46 0.13 6.57
N LEU A 659 33.14 0.83 7.48
CA LEU A 659 34.49 0.47 7.94
C LEU A 659 34.49 -0.44 9.17
N ALA A 660 33.32 -0.67 9.79
CA ALA A 660 33.18 -1.52 10.96
C ALA A 660 33.47 -2.99 10.63
N VAL A 661 34.65 -3.48 11.01
CA VAL A 661 35.00 -4.91 10.93
C VAL A 661 34.40 -5.61 12.16
N PRO A 662 33.78 -6.80 12.00
CA PRO A 662 33.36 -7.60 13.15
C PRO A 662 34.58 -8.10 13.93
N SER A 663 34.71 -7.59 15.16
CA SER A 663 35.37 -8.21 16.32
C SER A 663 36.58 -9.12 16.03
N SER A 664 37.65 -8.60 15.42
CA SER A 664 38.95 -9.26 15.50
C SER A 664 39.65 -8.78 16.77
N SER A 665 40.07 -9.71 17.63
CA SER A 665 40.73 -9.51 18.92
C SER A 665 42.16 -8.92 18.82
N GLY A 666 42.34 -7.87 18.03
CA GLY A 666 43.60 -7.13 17.87
C GLY A 666 43.76 -6.00 18.90
N PRO A 667 44.99 -5.50 19.11
CA PRO A 667 45.26 -4.44 20.07
C PRO A 667 44.53 -3.12 19.72
N VAL A 668 43.93 -2.52 20.74
CA VAL A 668 42.97 -1.39 20.74
C VAL A 668 43.54 -0.06 20.19
N GLU A 669 44.86 0.10 20.13
CA GLU A 669 45.50 1.41 19.89
C GLU A 669 45.69 1.78 18.42
N ASP A 670 45.39 0.87 17.47
CA ASP A 670 45.84 1.01 16.08
C ASP A 670 44.73 0.75 15.04
N ASP A 671 43.49 1.07 15.44
CA ASP A 671 42.27 0.93 14.62
C ASP A 671 42.03 2.18 13.74
N THR A 672 41.72 1.95 12.47
CA THR A 672 41.40 2.99 11.50
C THR A 672 40.13 3.74 11.84
N VAL A 673 39.18 3.07 12.52
CA VAL A 673 37.97 3.73 13.03
C VAL A 673 38.35 4.79 14.07
N CYS A 674 39.26 4.49 15.00
CA CYS A 674 39.76 5.46 15.98
C CYS A 674 40.43 6.68 15.33
N ALA A 675 41.25 6.47 14.29
CA ALA A 675 41.92 7.55 13.57
C ALA A 675 40.91 8.48 12.86
N LEU A 676 39.86 7.92 12.27
CA LEU A 676 38.80 8.69 11.63
C LEU A 676 37.92 9.43 12.64
N LEU A 677 37.54 8.78 13.74
CA LEU A 677 36.82 9.42 14.84
C LEU A 677 37.59 10.61 15.41
N ALA A 678 38.92 10.50 15.55
CA ALA A 678 39.77 11.57 16.04
C ALA A 678 39.74 12.83 15.14
N VAL A 679 39.48 12.67 13.84
CA VAL A 679 39.31 13.78 12.89
C VAL A 679 37.85 14.23 12.79
N PHE A 680 36.92 13.28 12.78
CA PHE A 680 35.49 13.52 12.60
C PHE A 680 34.85 14.24 13.79
N TRP A 681 35.10 13.78 15.02
CA TRP A 681 34.44 14.33 16.22
C TRP A 681 34.71 15.82 16.43
N PRO A 682 35.96 16.35 16.36
CA PRO A 682 36.20 17.78 16.54
C PRO A 682 35.46 18.68 15.53
N ILE A 683 35.21 18.17 14.33
CA ILE A 683 34.47 18.88 13.28
C ILE A 683 32.98 18.85 13.62
N LEU A 684 32.43 17.68 13.93
CA LEU A 684 31.04 17.52 14.32
C LEU A 684 30.69 18.31 15.60
N GLU A 685 31.57 18.30 16.61
CA GLU A 685 31.40 19.05 17.87
C GLU A 685 31.28 20.57 17.61
N LYS A 686 32.06 21.11 16.67
CA LYS A 686 31.96 22.53 16.28
C LYS A 686 30.64 22.84 15.57
N ILE A 687 30.18 21.95 14.68
CA ILE A 687 28.90 22.10 13.98
C ILE A 687 27.73 22.04 14.95
N LEU A 688 27.72 21.04 15.84
CA LEU A 688 26.67 20.86 16.85
C LEU A 688 26.60 22.04 17.83
N ARG A 689 27.67 22.81 17.99
CA ARG A 689 27.67 24.03 18.83
C ARG A 689 27.34 25.31 18.06
N SER A 690 27.13 25.21 16.75
CA SER A 690 26.88 26.37 15.89
C SER A 690 25.39 26.72 15.79
N VAL A 691 25.09 27.97 15.45
CA VAL A 691 23.71 28.44 15.21
C VAL A 691 23.10 27.80 13.94
N HIS A 692 23.92 27.17 13.09
CA HIS A 692 23.45 26.51 11.86
C HIS A 692 22.58 25.27 12.13
N MET A 693 22.58 24.74 13.36
CA MET A 693 21.71 23.63 13.81
C MET A 693 20.21 23.98 13.82
N GLU A 694 19.85 25.24 13.60
CA GLU A 694 18.47 25.65 13.31
C GLU A 694 17.92 25.00 12.02
N SER A 695 18.79 24.68 11.06
CA SER A 695 18.39 24.03 9.80
C SER A 695 18.12 22.53 10.00
N ALA A 696 16.89 22.10 9.68
CA ALA A 696 16.48 20.70 9.78
C ALA A 696 17.32 19.74 8.93
N SER A 697 17.71 20.17 7.74
CA SER A 697 18.56 19.37 6.85
C SER A 697 19.95 19.09 7.45
N LEU A 698 20.56 20.09 8.07
CA LEU A 698 21.90 19.98 8.62
C LEU A 698 21.89 19.24 9.97
N SER A 699 20.92 19.53 10.85
CA SER A 699 20.75 18.83 12.12
C SER A 699 20.50 17.34 11.90
N THR A 700 19.65 16.98 10.93
CA THR A 700 19.37 15.59 10.56
C THR A 700 20.61 14.87 10.02
N ALA A 701 21.35 15.51 9.10
CA ALA A 701 22.58 14.96 8.56
C ALA A 701 23.64 14.74 9.65
N ALA A 702 23.82 15.71 10.55
CA ALA A 702 24.75 15.63 11.67
C ALA A 702 24.38 14.51 12.65
N CYS A 703 23.10 14.41 13.00
CA CYS A 703 22.57 13.37 13.89
C CYS A 703 22.68 11.97 13.26
N ARG A 704 22.37 11.82 11.97
CA ARG A 704 22.52 10.54 11.26
C ARG A 704 23.98 10.10 11.17
N ALA A 705 24.88 11.01 10.80
CA ALA A 705 26.31 10.72 10.74
C ALA A 705 26.87 10.33 12.11
N LEU A 706 26.41 10.99 13.18
CA LEU A 706 26.73 10.63 14.56
C LEU A 706 26.21 9.25 14.94
N SER A 707 24.94 8.93 14.64
CA SER A 707 24.36 7.62 14.91
C SER A 707 25.12 6.49 14.22
N GLN A 708 25.48 6.68 12.94
CA GLN A 708 26.30 5.73 12.19
C GLN A 708 27.70 5.58 12.78
N ALA A 709 28.31 6.67 13.24
CA ALA A 709 29.60 6.64 13.94
C ALA A 709 29.52 5.87 15.28
N VAL A 710 28.45 6.07 16.05
CA VAL A 710 28.20 5.37 17.32
C VAL A 710 28.11 3.87 17.11
N GLN A 711 27.27 3.42 16.17
CA GLN A 711 27.04 2.00 15.89
C GLN A 711 28.30 1.30 15.33
N SER A 712 29.10 1.99 14.51
CA SER A 712 30.31 1.42 13.90
C SER A 712 31.51 1.35 14.85
N SER A 713 31.56 2.22 15.85
CA SER A 713 32.76 2.41 16.68
C SER A 713 32.76 1.59 17.98
N GLY A 714 31.59 1.09 18.41
CA GLY A 714 31.44 0.32 19.63
C GLY A 714 32.14 0.97 20.84
N GLN A 715 32.92 0.20 21.58
CA GLN A 715 33.60 0.66 22.80
C GLN A 715 34.56 1.84 22.59
N HIS A 716 35.09 2.04 21.38
CA HIS A 716 35.99 3.16 21.08
C HIS A 716 35.30 4.53 21.21
N PHE A 717 33.98 4.57 21.16
CA PHE A 717 33.19 5.80 21.27
C PHE A 717 32.93 6.25 22.72
N LEU A 718 33.18 5.39 23.73
CA LEU A 718 32.86 5.64 25.14
C LEU A 718 33.51 6.91 25.70
N ILE A 719 34.72 7.28 25.23
CA ILE A 719 35.43 8.49 25.66
C ILE A 719 34.69 9.77 25.24
N LEU A 720 33.94 9.73 24.14
CA LEU A 720 33.21 10.88 23.59
C LEU A 720 31.78 10.97 24.12
N LEU A 721 31.25 9.89 24.69
CA LEU A 721 29.87 9.74 25.13
C LEU A 721 29.35 10.91 26.00
N PRO A 722 30.09 11.39 27.03
CA PRO A 722 29.63 12.53 27.84
C PRO A 722 29.43 13.80 27.03
N LYS A 723 30.34 14.11 26.09
CA LYS A 723 30.24 15.30 25.25
C LYS A 723 29.10 15.18 24.24
N VAL A 724 28.88 13.98 23.71
CA VAL A 724 27.84 13.68 22.72
C VAL A 724 26.47 13.91 23.32
N LEU A 725 26.16 13.26 24.46
CA LEU A 725 24.86 13.39 25.10
C LEU A 725 24.60 14.81 25.63
N ASP A 726 25.64 15.50 26.11
CA ASP A 726 25.52 16.91 26.48
C ASP A 726 25.18 17.80 25.28
N CYS A 727 25.82 17.58 24.12
CA CYS A 727 25.51 18.31 22.89
C CYS A 727 24.11 18.01 22.37
N LEU A 728 23.69 16.74 22.31
CA LEU A 728 22.36 16.36 21.81
C LEU A 728 21.24 16.93 22.68
N SER A 729 21.35 16.78 24.01
CA SER A 729 20.35 17.27 24.94
C SER A 729 20.29 18.80 24.97
N SER A 730 21.43 19.49 24.94
CA SER A 730 21.48 20.96 24.93
C SER A 730 20.93 21.55 23.63
N ASN A 731 21.23 20.92 22.49
CA ASN A 731 20.70 21.35 21.19
C ASN A 731 19.20 21.17 21.11
N PHE A 732 18.65 20.06 21.60
CA PHE A 732 17.20 19.86 21.59
C PHE A 732 16.46 20.90 22.45
N VAL A 733 17.00 21.25 23.62
CA VAL A 733 16.43 22.32 24.47
C VAL A 733 16.41 23.67 23.74
N THR A 734 17.42 23.94 22.90
CA THR A 734 17.55 25.18 22.11
C THR A 734 16.68 25.14 20.84
N PHE A 735 16.63 24.02 20.14
CA PHE A 735 15.97 23.80 18.85
C PHE A 735 14.87 22.74 19.01
N GLN A 736 13.79 23.10 19.71
CA GLN A 736 12.78 22.16 20.18
C GLN A 736 11.95 21.47 19.10
N SER A 737 11.99 21.96 17.86
CA SER A 737 11.34 21.38 16.69
C SER A 737 12.17 20.32 15.97
N GLN A 738 13.42 20.09 16.39
CA GLN A 738 14.35 19.18 15.71
C GLN A 738 14.40 17.83 16.44
N GLU A 739 13.56 16.88 16.03
CA GLU A 739 13.44 15.56 16.65
C GLU A 739 14.67 14.66 16.42
N CYS A 740 15.50 14.97 15.42
CA CYS A 740 16.71 14.22 15.07
C CYS A 740 17.69 14.07 16.25
N PHE A 741 17.74 15.05 17.16
CA PHE A 741 18.60 14.97 18.35
C PHE A 741 18.13 13.88 19.33
N VAL A 742 16.82 13.72 19.48
CA VAL A 742 16.21 12.69 20.33
C VAL A 742 16.40 11.31 19.68
N ARG A 743 16.22 11.21 18.35
CA ARG A 743 16.48 9.98 17.59
C ARG A 743 17.96 9.54 17.71
N ALA A 744 18.91 10.47 17.58
CA ALA A 744 20.33 10.14 17.75
C ALA A 744 20.67 9.72 19.18
N ALA A 745 20.06 10.35 20.19
CA ALA A 745 20.24 9.93 21.58
C ALA A 745 19.65 8.54 21.83
N ALA A 746 18.58 8.14 21.15
CA ALA A 746 18.03 6.79 21.27
C ALA A 746 19.06 5.74 20.81
N VAL A 747 19.71 5.96 19.66
CA VAL A 747 20.79 5.09 19.17
C VAL A 747 21.95 4.98 20.17
N VAL A 748 22.32 6.10 20.80
CA VAL A 748 23.36 6.10 21.85
C VAL A 748 22.97 5.23 23.05
N ILE A 749 21.70 5.27 23.46
CA ILE A 749 21.17 4.47 24.56
C ILE A 749 21.02 3.00 24.17
N GLU A 750 20.66 2.69 22.93
CA GLU A 750 20.60 1.31 22.43
C GLU A 750 21.99 0.65 22.47
N GLU A 751 23.03 1.37 22.04
CA GLU A 751 24.40 0.84 22.02
C GLU A 751 25.05 0.80 23.40
N PHE A 752 24.93 1.85 24.21
CA PHE A 752 25.70 2.00 25.46
C PHE A 752 24.85 1.98 26.73
N GLY A 753 23.53 1.90 26.64
CA GLY A 753 22.63 1.99 27.80
C GLY A 753 22.97 1.00 28.92
N HIS A 754 23.50 -0.17 28.56
CA HIS A 754 23.87 -1.24 29.49
C HIS A 754 25.10 -0.93 30.37
N THR A 755 25.85 0.14 30.09
CA THR A 755 27.02 0.53 30.89
C THR A 755 26.63 1.32 32.15
N GLU A 756 26.65 0.64 33.30
CA GLU A 756 26.25 1.19 34.61
C GLU A 756 27.00 2.49 34.98
N GLU A 757 28.28 2.60 34.64
CA GLU A 757 29.12 3.78 34.95
C GLU A 757 28.56 5.10 34.38
N TYR A 758 27.86 5.03 33.24
CA TYR A 758 27.27 6.19 32.57
C TYR A 758 25.79 6.41 32.91
N GLY A 759 25.23 5.63 33.84
CA GLY A 759 23.84 5.76 34.30
C GLY A 759 23.41 7.21 34.61
N PRO A 760 24.16 7.99 35.42
CA PRO A 760 23.82 9.38 35.72
C PRO A 760 23.76 10.30 34.48
N LEU A 761 24.58 10.02 33.47
CA LEU A 761 24.61 10.76 32.21
C LEU A 761 23.32 10.51 31.40
N PHE A 762 22.89 9.25 31.31
CA PHE A 762 21.65 8.87 30.62
C PHE A 762 20.42 9.47 31.31
N ILE A 763 20.39 9.48 32.64
CA ILE A 763 19.32 10.11 33.42
C ILE A 763 19.24 11.61 33.14
N ASN A 764 20.39 12.31 33.14
CA ASN A 764 20.44 13.75 32.84
C ASN A 764 19.94 14.05 31.42
N ALA A 765 20.33 13.25 30.43
CA ALA A 765 19.84 13.40 29.07
C ALA A 765 18.31 13.20 28.99
N PHE A 766 17.78 12.15 29.65
CA PHE A 766 16.34 11.91 29.71
C PHE A 766 15.59 13.05 30.42
N GLU A 767 16.14 13.58 31.51
CA GLU A 767 15.59 14.73 32.21
C GLU A 767 15.50 15.96 31.31
N ARG A 768 16.58 16.29 30.58
CA ARG A 768 16.61 17.43 29.65
C ARG A 768 15.62 17.27 28.49
N PHE A 769 15.48 16.08 27.92
CA PHE A 769 14.50 15.83 26.86
C PHE A 769 13.06 15.93 27.39
N THR A 770 12.78 15.33 28.55
CA THR A 770 11.44 15.33 29.16
C THR A 770 11.01 16.72 29.62
N SER A 771 11.96 17.54 30.07
CA SER A 771 11.71 18.92 30.52
C SER A 771 11.65 19.96 29.39
N ALA A 772 11.93 19.57 28.15
CA ALA A 772 11.85 20.48 27.01
C ALA A 772 10.40 20.94 26.76
N GLY A 773 10.25 22.21 26.35
CA GLY A 773 8.94 22.84 26.15
C GLY A 773 8.05 22.09 25.15
N SER A 774 8.61 21.59 24.05
CA SER A 774 7.89 20.82 23.02
C SER A 774 7.34 19.49 23.54
N ILE A 775 8.11 18.73 24.34
CA ILE A 775 7.66 17.47 24.96
C ILE A 775 6.63 17.73 26.05
N LEU A 776 6.83 18.77 26.87
CA LEU A 776 5.84 19.17 27.88
C LEU A 776 4.52 19.62 27.24
N ALA A 777 4.57 20.23 26.06
CA ALA A 777 3.40 20.66 25.29
C ALA A 777 2.54 19.50 24.74
N LEU A 778 3.06 18.25 24.66
CA LEU A 778 2.31 17.05 24.25
C LEU A 778 1.26 16.67 25.31
N SER A 779 0.24 17.49 25.53
CA SER A 779 -0.78 17.33 26.58
C SER A 779 -2.16 16.95 26.03
N SER A 780 -2.35 17.00 24.70
CA SER A 780 -3.59 16.64 24.03
C SER A 780 -3.33 15.92 22.70
N SER A 781 -4.33 15.18 22.21
CA SER A 781 -4.28 14.52 20.90
C SER A 781 -3.98 15.50 19.76
N TYR A 782 -4.60 16.69 19.81
CA TYR A 782 -4.41 17.73 18.79
C TYR A 782 -2.95 18.17 18.63
N ILE A 783 -2.23 18.36 19.74
CA ILE A 783 -0.81 18.77 19.66
C ILE A 783 0.06 17.62 19.16
N CYS A 784 -0.28 16.38 19.52
CA CYS A 784 0.41 15.20 19.00
C CYS A 784 0.24 15.05 17.49
N ASP A 785 -0.93 15.43 16.95
CA ASP A 785 -1.21 15.40 15.51
C ASP A 785 -0.49 16.51 14.74
N GLN A 786 -0.10 17.62 15.39
CA GLN A 786 0.72 18.68 14.79
C GLN A 786 2.21 18.30 14.71
N GLU A 787 2.70 17.48 15.64
CA GLU A 787 4.12 17.11 15.77
C GLU A 787 4.31 15.58 15.87
N PRO A 788 3.85 14.78 14.88
CA PRO A 788 3.87 13.32 14.97
C PRO A 788 5.30 12.74 15.01
N ASP A 789 6.23 13.33 14.27
CA ASP A 789 7.65 12.91 14.22
C ASP A 789 8.33 13.02 15.59
N LEU A 790 8.01 14.08 16.34
CA LEU A 790 8.52 14.30 17.68
C LEU A 790 7.99 13.27 18.67
N VAL A 791 6.71 12.92 18.57
CA VAL A 791 6.09 11.86 19.38
C VAL A 791 6.78 10.52 19.12
N GLU A 792 7.00 10.16 17.86
CA GLU A 792 7.71 8.94 17.49
C GLU A 792 9.14 8.95 18.02
N ALA A 793 9.89 10.03 17.83
CA ALA A 793 11.26 10.15 18.32
C ALA A 793 11.37 9.99 19.85
N TYR A 794 10.53 10.69 20.60
CA TYR A 794 10.55 10.65 22.07
C TYR A 794 10.10 9.30 22.64
N THR A 795 9.06 8.70 22.07
CA THR A 795 8.57 7.39 22.53
C THR A 795 9.56 6.27 22.18
N ASN A 796 10.23 6.36 21.03
CA ASN A 796 11.33 5.45 20.68
C ASN A 796 12.53 5.63 21.62
N PHE A 797 12.94 6.86 21.93
CA PHE A 797 13.99 7.13 22.93
C PHE A 797 13.65 6.54 24.30
N ALA A 798 12.43 6.78 24.80
CA ALA A 798 11.99 6.25 26.08
C ALA A 798 11.94 4.71 26.07
N SER A 799 11.56 4.12 24.93
CA SER A 799 11.59 2.66 24.75
C SER A 799 13.00 2.09 24.74
N ALA A 800 13.95 2.76 24.07
CA ALA A 800 15.37 2.41 24.11
C ALA A 800 15.92 2.50 25.53
N PHE A 801 15.59 3.56 26.26
CA PHE A 801 16.00 3.75 27.65
C PHE A 801 15.51 2.64 28.56
N VAL A 802 14.23 2.26 28.47
CA VAL A 802 13.66 1.19 29.31
C VAL A 802 14.22 -0.19 28.97
N ARG A 803 14.58 -0.46 27.71
CA ARG A 803 15.18 -1.76 27.32
C ARG A 803 16.69 -1.82 27.58
N GLY A 804 17.39 -0.73 27.36
CA GLY A 804 18.86 -0.68 27.33
C GLY A 804 19.50 -0.42 28.69
N CYS A 805 18.85 0.35 29.58
CA CYS A 805 19.46 0.76 30.85
C CYS A 805 19.33 -0.31 31.95
N PRO A 806 20.34 -0.45 32.84
CA PRO A 806 20.28 -1.29 34.04
C PRO A 806 19.12 -0.94 34.97
N LYS A 807 18.65 -1.93 35.73
CA LYS A 807 17.47 -1.79 36.61
C LYS A 807 17.67 -0.72 37.68
N GLU A 808 18.90 -0.51 38.14
CA GLU A 808 19.29 0.54 39.09
C GLU A 808 19.05 1.93 38.51
N VAL A 809 19.43 2.15 37.25
CA VAL A 809 19.24 3.40 36.52
C VAL A 809 17.75 3.66 36.30
N LEU A 810 16.99 2.63 35.93
CA LEU A 810 15.54 2.72 35.77
C LEU A 810 14.82 3.04 37.09
N ALA A 811 15.26 2.47 38.20
CA ALA A 811 14.68 2.74 39.52
C ALA A 811 14.86 4.20 39.95
N ILE A 812 16.01 4.81 39.66
CA ILE A 812 16.28 6.23 39.96
C ILE A 812 15.44 7.15 39.05
N SER A 813 15.11 6.70 37.84
CA SER A 813 14.39 7.47 36.82
C SER A 813 12.86 7.48 36.98
N GLY A 814 12.33 7.07 38.14
CA GLY A 814 10.89 6.84 38.34
C GLY A 814 9.98 8.01 37.99
N SER A 815 10.36 9.25 38.35
CA SER A 815 9.58 10.44 38.02
C SER A 815 9.55 10.75 36.53
N LEU A 816 10.66 10.55 35.82
CA LEU A 816 10.78 10.74 34.37
C LEU A 816 9.96 9.68 33.62
N LEU A 817 10.03 8.43 34.09
CA LEU A 817 9.23 7.33 33.56
C LEU A 817 7.74 7.59 33.75
N GLU A 818 7.32 8.12 34.91
CA GLU A 818 5.93 8.53 35.15
C GLU A 818 5.43 9.55 34.12
N ILE A 819 6.18 10.63 33.90
CA ILE A 819 5.83 11.67 32.92
C ILE A 819 5.79 11.08 31.51
N SER A 820 6.84 10.36 31.10
CA SER A 820 6.91 9.76 29.75
C SER A 820 5.76 8.79 29.47
N PHE A 821 5.36 8.00 30.48
CA PHE A 821 4.28 7.02 30.36
C PHE A 821 2.91 7.70 30.22
N GLN A 822 2.67 8.77 31.00
CA GLN A 822 1.47 9.60 30.86
C GLN A 822 1.40 10.29 29.49
N LYS A 823 2.52 10.82 29.00
CA LYS A 823 2.62 11.41 27.65
C LYS A 823 2.30 10.40 26.56
N ALA A 824 2.85 9.18 26.66
CA ALA A 824 2.56 8.12 25.71
C ALA A 824 1.09 7.67 25.72
N ALA A 825 0.46 7.64 26.90
CA ALA A 825 -0.98 7.39 27.01
C ALA A 825 -1.77 8.46 26.26
N ILE A 826 -1.45 9.75 26.40
CA ILE A 826 -2.11 10.81 25.63
C ILE A 826 -1.87 10.64 24.12
N CYS A 827 -0.61 10.42 23.71
CA CYS A 827 -0.21 10.31 22.31
C CYS A 827 -0.88 9.14 21.57
N CYS A 828 -1.30 8.08 22.27
CA CYS A 828 -1.98 6.95 21.64
C CYS A 828 -3.37 7.29 21.06
N THR A 829 -3.93 8.43 21.46
CA THR A 829 -5.21 8.95 20.96
C THR A 829 -5.08 9.83 19.71
N ALA A 830 -3.85 10.23 19.33
CA ALA A 830 -3.57 11.02 18.13
C ALA A 830 -4.14 10.35 16.87
N MET A 831 -4.67 11.11 15.92
CA MET A 831 -5.19 10.57 14.65
C MET A 831 -4.07 10.01 13.76
N HIS A 832 -2.86 10.56 13.85
CA HIS A 832 -1.70 10.07 13.10
C HIS A 832 -1.31 8.64 13.51
N ARG A 833 -1.38 7.71 12.54
CA ARG A 833 -1.19 6.27 12.77
C ARG A 833 0.19 5.92 13.35
N GLY A 834 1.27 6.50 12.82
CA GLY A 834 2.64 6.20 13.23
C GLY A 834 2.89 6.56 14.71
N ALA A 835 2.80 7.85 15.02
CA ALA A 835 2.80 8.42 16.38
C ALA A 835 1.98 7.62 17.40
N ALA A 836 0.70 7.30 17.10
CA ALA A 836 -0.14 6.53 18.03
C ALA A 836 0.41 5.11 18.28
N LEU A 837 0.86 4.42 17.24
CA LEU A 837 1.41 3.06 17.36
C LEU A 837 2.79 3.05 18.04
N ALA A 838 3.63 4.08 17.83
CA ALA A 838 4.90 4.25 18.51
C ALA A 838 4.69 4.44 20.02
N ALA A 839 3.76 5.33 20.41
CA ALA A 839 3.39 5.54 21.81
C ALA A 839 2.83 4.26 22.47
N MET A 840 1.95 3.52 21.79
CA MET A 840 1.46 2.23 22.27
C MET A 840 2.57 1.18 22.40
N SER A 841 3.54 1.19 21.50
CA SER A 841 4.69 0.27 21.55
C SER A 841 5.61 0.59 22.72
N TYR A 842 5.82 1.86 23.06
CA TYR A 842 6.53 2.26 24.27
C TYR A 842 5.79 1.84 25.55
N MET A 843 4.47 2.08 25.63
CA MET A 843 3.68 1.64 26.79
C MET A 843 3.76 0.13 27.01
N SER A 844 3.61 -0.65 25.92
CA SER A 844 3.74 -2.10 25.98
C SER A 844 5.15 -2.55 26.38
N CYS A 845 6.18 -1.88 25.85
CA CYS A 845 7.57 -2.10 26.25
C CYS A 845 7.77 -1.90 27.75
N PHE A 846 7.31 -0.76 28.28
CA PHE A 846 7.44 -0.44 29.70
C PHE A 846 6.77 -1.48 30.60
N LEU A 847 5.54 -1.90 30.26
CA LEU A 847 4.82 -2.91 31.02
C LEU A 847 5.50 -4.29 30.95
N GLU A 848 6.07 -4.67 29.79
CA GLU A 848 6.81 -5.92 29.65
C GLU A 848 8.10 -5.96 30.48
N VAL A 849 8.91 -4.90 30.44
CA VAL A 849 10.13 -4.81 31.24
C VAL A 849 9.79 -4.78 32.74
N SER A 850 8.71 -4.08 33.11
CA SER A 850 8.19 -4.06 34.49
C SER A 850 7.80 -5.45 34.97
N LEU A 851 7.03 -6.20 34.18
CA LEU A 851 6.65 -7.59 34.50
C LEU A 851 7.87 -8.49 34.66
N SER A 852 8.83 -8.39 33.72
CA SER A 852 10.05 -9.22 33.75
C SER A 852 10.88 -8.95 35.00
N ALA A 853 11.04 -7.67 35.38
CA ALA A 853 11.72 -7.29 36.61
C ALA A 853 11.01 -7.79 37.87
N MET A 854 9.67 -7.80 37.89
CA MET A 854 8.89 -8.34 39.00
C MET A 854 9.04 -9.87 39.12
N PHE A 855 9.04 -10.60 38.00
CA PHE A 855 9.26 -12.05 37.98
C PHE A 855 10.63 -12.45 38.54
N GLU A 856 11.69 -11.73 38.16
CA GLU A 856 13.03 -11.99 38.68
C GLU A 856 13.17 -11.68 40.19
N SER A 857 12.38 -10.74 40.72
CA SER A 857 12.42 -10.32 42.13
C SER A 857 11.62 -11.22 43.10
N MET A 858 11.07 -12.34 42.64
CA MET A 858 10.23 -13.25 43.45
C MET A 858 10.90 -13.74 44.77
N SER A 859 12.23 -13.71 44.88
CA SER A 859 12.96 -14.22 46.05
C SER A 859 13.45 -13.17 47.04
N CYS A 860 13.48 -11.87 46.71
CA CYS A 860 13.88 -10.80 47.64
C CYS A 860 13.34 -9.44 47.20
N VAL A 861 12.30 -8.94 47.88
CA VAL A 861 11.68 -7.64 47.58
C VAL A 861 12.39 -6.55 48.39
N THR A 862 13.18 -5.71 47.71
CA THR A 862 13.80 -4.53 48.30
C THR A 862 13.02 -3.26 47.94
N GLU A 863 12.76 -2.41 48.95
CA GLU A 863 12.31 -1.03 48.71
C GLU A 863 13.37 -0.30 47.87
N GLY A 864 12.96 0.28 46.73
CA GLY A 864 13.86 0.92 45.77
C GLY A 864 14.24 0.09 44.54
N SER A 865 13.73 -1.14 44.39
CA SER A 865 13.88 -1.91 43.14
C SER A 865 13.10 -1.29 41.97
N PHE A 866 13.50 -1.56 40.72
CA PHE A 866 12.75 -1.08 39.56
C PHE A 866 11.29 -1.58 39.54
N GLY A 867 11.04 -2.83 39.97
CA GLY A 867 9.69 -3.37 40.09
C GLY A 867 8.80 -2.56 41.03
N ALA A 868 9.35 -2.08 42.15
CA ALA A 868 8.67 -1.18 43.08
C ALA A 868 8.26 0.14 42.42
N VAL A 869 9.20 0.76 41.71
CA VAL A 869 9.01 2.04 41.03
C VAL A 869 8.00 1.90 39.90
N ALA A 870 8.09 0.84 39.11
CA ALA A 870 7.15 0.54 38.04
C ALA A 870 5.71 0.38 38.55
N VAL A 871 5.51 -0.35 39.67
CA VAL A 871 4.19 -0.48 40.30
C VAL A 871 3.64 0.88 40.74
N GLN A 872 4.48 1.75 41.30
CA GLN A 872 4.07 3.12 41.67
C GLN A 872 3.69 3.97 40.44
N VAL A 873 4.48 3.90 39.37
CA VAL A 873 4.20 4.61 38.10
C VAL A 873 2.87 4.15 37.50
N VAL A 874 2.64 2.83 37.43
CA VAL A 874 1.40 2.25 36.92
C VAL A 874 0.21 2.58 37.81
N SER A 875 0.37 2.56 39.14
CA SER A 875 -0.70 2.93 40.09
C SER A 875 -1.15 4.39 39.92
N ARG A 876 -0.21 5.32 39.71
CA ARG A 876 -0.52 6.75 39.50
C ARG A 876 -1.07 7.07 38.11
N SER A 877 -0.63 6.35 37.09
CA SER A 877 -0.95 6.65 35.69
C SER A 877 -2.01 5.71 35.09
N GLY A 878 -2.42 4.67 35.82
CA GLY A 878 -3.24 3.58 35.31
C GLY A 878 -4.64 4.00 34.88
N GLU A 879 -5.28 4.93 35.59
CA GLU A 879 -6.59 5.48 35.21
C GLU A 879 -6.51 6.20 33.86
N GLY A 880 -5.54 7.10 33.70
CA GLY A 880 -5.30 7.81 32.45
C GLY A 880 -4.90 6.89 31.30
N LEU A 881 -4.15 5.82 31.57
CA LEU A 881 -3.78 4.80 30.59
C LEU A 881 -5.02 4.07 30.06
N VAL A 882 -5.84 3.50 30.95
CA VAL A 882 -7.05 2.76 30.57
C VAL A 882 -8.00 3.67 29.80
N SER A 883 -8.18 4.90 30.28
CA SER A 883 -8.99 5.91 29.61
C SER A 883 -8.51 6.19 28.18
N ASN A 884 -7.24 6.56 28.00
CA ASN A 884 -6.72 6.90 26.68
C ASN A 884 -6.67 5.69 25.72
N VAL A 885 -6.37 4.48 26.20
CA VAL A 885 -6.40 3.27 25.36
C VAL A 885 -7.83 2.96 24.89
N MET A 886 -8.84 3.20 25.74
CA MET A 886 -10.25 3.09 25.35
C MET A 886 -10.63 4.16 24.32
N TYR A 887 -10.26 5.42 24.54
CA TYR A 887 -10.47 6.51 23.57
C TYR A 887 -9.79 6.23 22.22
N ALA A 888 -8.61 5.61 22.23
CA ALA A 888 -7.90 5.24 21.01
C ALA A 888 -8.62 4.16 20.18
N LEU A 889 -9.56 3.41 20.78
CA LEU A 889 -10.41 2.43 20.10
C LEU A 889 -11.70 3.04 19.53
N LEU A 890 -11.87 4.36 19.64
CA LEU A 890 -12.98 5.12 19.07
C LEU A 890 -12.50 5.88 17.81
N GLY A 891 -13.33 5.96 16.77
CA GLY A 891 -13.07 6.75 15.56
C GLY A 891 -12.39 6.02 14.39
N VAL A 892 -11.97 6.80 13.37
CA VAL A 892 -11.69 6.36 11.99
C VAL A 892 -10.53 5.35 11.85
N SER A 893 -9.61 5.29 12.81
CA SER A 893 -8.40 4.43 12.76
C SER A 893 -8.32 3.35 13.84
N ALA A 894 -9.41 3.14 14.60
CA ALA A 894 -9.48 2.20 15.73
C ALA A 894 -9.00 0.78 15.41
N MET A 895 -9.33 0.26 14.23
CA MET A 895 -8.98 -1.11 13.80
C MET A 895 -7.47 -1.36 13.73
N SER A 896 -6.68 -0.32 13.41
CA SER A 896 -5.21 -0.44 13.37
C SER A 896 -4.59 -0.59 14.76
N ARG A 897 -5.32 -0.20 15.82
CA ARG A 897 -4.84 -0.13 17.21
C ARG A 897 -5.28 -1.31 18.06
N VAL A 898 -6.33 -2.03 17.66
CA VAL A 898 -6.92 -3.20 18.36
C VAL A 898 -5.87 -4.15 18.91
N HIS A 899 -4.87 -4.54 18.11
CA HIS A 899 -3.87 -5.49 18.56
C HIS A 899 -2.99 -4.95 19.70
N LYS A 900 -2.50 -3.71 19.58
CA LYS A 900 -1.65 -3.07 20.59
C LYS A 900 -2.44 -2.72 21.85
N SER A 901 -3.67 -2.23 21.72
CA SER A 901 -4.58 -1.99 22.86
C SER A 901 -4.85 -3.27 23.64
N ALA A 902 -5.12 -4.39 22.97
CA ALA A 902 -5.29 -5.68 23.61
C ALA A 902 -4.03 -6.10 24.38
N THR A 903 -2.84 -5.90 23.81
CA THR A 903 -1.57 -6.26 24.44
C THR A 903 -1.32 -5.43 25.71
N ILE A 904 -1.52 -4.11 25.62
CA ILE A 904 -1.35 -3.21 26.78
C ILE A 904 -2.32 -3.58 27.90
N LEU A 905 -3.59 -3.81 27.60
CA LEU A 905 -4.59 -4.18 28.60
C LEU A 905 -4.32 -5.56 29.21
N GLN A 906 -3.84 -6.54 28.42
CA GLN A 906 -3.42 -7.85 28.92
C GLN A 906 -2.21 -7.74 29.87
N GLN A 907 -1.19 -6.95 29.49
CA GLN A 907 0.00 -6.73 30.31
C GLN A 907 -0.34 -5.98 31.61
N LEU A 908 -1.21 -4.96 31.53
CA LEU A 908 -1.69 -4.25 32.71
C LEU A 908 -2.47 -5.17 33.66
N ALA A 909 -3.35 -6.01 33.13
CA ALA A 909 -4.08 -6.99 33.92
C ALA A 909 -3.12 -7.99 34.59
N ALA A 910 -2.12 -8.49 33.86
CA ALA A 910 -1.09 -9.38 34.42
C ALA A 910 -0.30 -8.72 35.57
N LEU A 911 0.04 -7.43 35.45
CA LEU A 911 0.69 -6.66 36.52
C LEU A 911 -0.18 -6.57 37.78
N CYS A 912 -1.48 -6.29 37.61
CA CYS A 912 -2.43 -6.22 38.73
C CYS A 912 -2.59 -7.58 39.43
N THR A 913 -2.74 -8.67 38.66
CA THR A 913 -2.85 -10.04 39.19
C THR A 913 -1.58 -10.48 39.89
N PHE A 914 -0.40 -10.12 39.36
CA PHE A 914 0.87 -10.44 40.01
C PHE A 914 1.05 -9.64 41.31
N SER A 915 0.73 -8.34 41.29
CA SER A 915 0.85 -7.46 42.46
C SER A 915 -0.02 -7.92 43.63
N GLU A 916 -1.19 -8.49 43.35
CA GLU A 916 -2.08 -9.07 44.36
C GLU A 916 -1.45 -10.25 45.12
N ARG A 917 -0.53 -10.99 44.49
CA ARG A 917 0.19 -12.13 45.07
C ARG A 917 1.44 -11.71 45.85
N THR A 918 1.74 -10.41 45.93
CA THR A 918 2.96 -9.87 46.55
C THR A 918 2.63 -8.82 47.62
N ALA A 919 3.65 -8.28 48.29
CA ALA A 919 3.50 -7.20 49.28
C ALA A 919 2.92 -5.89 48.67
N TRP A 920 2.82 -5.79 47.35
CA TRP A 920 2.38 -4.61 46.60
C TRP A 920 0.86 -4.49 46.44
N LYS A 921 0.08 -5.43 46.99
CA LYS A 921 -1.39 -5.40 46.97
C LYS A 921 -2.00 -4.07 47.45
N ALA A 922 -1.32 -3.37 48.37
CA ALA A 922 -1.79 -2.09 48.89
C ALA A 922 -1.65 -0.92 47.89
N VAL A 923 -0.84 -1.06 46.83
CA VAL A 923 -0.53 -0.01 45.86
C VAL A 923 -1.18 -0.27 44.50
N LEU A 924 -1.18 -1.53 44.05
CA LEU A 924 -1.79 -1.95 42.80
C LEU A 924 -2.47 -3.31 43.01
N CYS A 925 -3.77 -3.38 42.73
CA CYS A 925 -4.54 -4.60 42.86
C CYS A 925 -5.59 -4.72 41.76
N TRP A 926 -6.26 -5.86 41.70
CA TRP A 926 -7.36 -6.09 40.76
C TRP A 926 -8.51 -5.07 40.94
N GLU A 927 -8.76 -4.61 42.16
CA GLU A 927 -9.77 -3.57 42.44
C GLU A 927 -9.38 -2.21 41.83
N SER A 928 -8.08 -1.90 41.69
CA SER A 928 -7.61 -0.70 41.00
C SER A 928 -8.01 -0.74 39.52
N LEU A 929 -7.77 -1.86 38.83
CA LEU A 929 -8.15 -2.04 37.43
C LEU A 929 -9.67 -1.97 37.24
N HIS A 930 -10.44 -2.58 38.15
CA HIS A 930 -11.89 -2.47 38.18
C HIS A 930 -12.33 -1.01 38.31
N GLY A 931 -11.76 -0.26 39.25
CA GLY A 931 -12.04 1.17 39.45
C GLY A 931 -11.75 2.01 38.20
N TRP A 932 -10.60 1.79 37.56
CA TRP A 932 -10.19 2.53 36.36
C TRP A 932 -11.09 2.25 35.15
N LEU A 933 -11.44 0.98 34.90
CA LEU A 933 -12.38 0.62 33.84
C LEU A 933 -13.76 1.22 34.10
N HIS A 934 -14.26 1.13 35.34
CA HIS A 934 -15.54 1.71 35.70
C HIS A 934 -15.56 3.24 35.53
N SER A 935 -14.54 3.95 36.03
CA SER A 935 -14.38 5.40 35.87
C SER A 935 -14.32 5.81 34.39
N THR A 936 -13.53 5.09 33.59
CA THR A 936 -13.39 5.34 32.14
C THR A 936 -14.72 5.21 31.41
N VAL A 937 -15.46 4.13 31.66
CA VAL A 937 -16.74 3.85 30.99
C VAL A 937 -17.80 4.87 31.38
N GLN A 938 -17.80 5.35 32.64
CA GLN A 938 -18.69 6.41 33.09
C GLN A 938 -18.33 7.79 32.52
N ALA A 939 -17.05 8.03 32.23
CA ALA A 939 -16.55 9.28 31.69
C ALA A 939 -16.76 9.40 30.16
N LEU A 940 -17.06 8.31 29.45
CA LEU A 940 -17.39 8.34 28.03
C LEU A 940 -18.74 9.06 27.81
N PRO A 941 -18.85 10.00 26.84
CA PRO A 941 -20.14 10.64 26.56
C PRO A 941 -21.20 9.61 26.15
N ALA A 942 -22.44 9.81 26.60
CA ALA A 942 -23.55 8.87 26.38
C ALA A 942 -23.86 8.59 24.90
N GLU A 943 -23.35 9.43 23.99
CA GLU A 943 -23.47 9.29 22.53
C GLU A 943 -22.52 8.22 21.95
N TYR A 944 -21.45 7.87 22.66
CA TYR A 944 -20.47 6.86 22.22
C TYR A 944 -20.83 5.44 22.63
N LEU A 945 -21.80 5.21 23.53
CA LEU A 945 -22.17 3.88 24.02
C LEU A 945 -23.67 3.64 23.80
N LYS A 946 -24.04 2.41 23.45
CA LYS A 946 -25.45 2.02 23.32
C LYS A 946 -26.12 2.01 24.71
N PRO A 947 -27.45 2.25 24.78
CA PRO A 947 -28.17 2.19 26.05
C PRO A 947 -28.01 0.81 26.72
N GLY A 948 -27.47 0.78 27.95
CA GLY A 948 -27.18 -0.44 28.72
C GLY A 948 -25.82 -1.10 28.43
N GLU A 949 -25.04 -0.57 27.48
CA GLU A 949 -23.71 -1.09 27.15
C GLU A 949 -22.69 -0.80 28.26
N ALA A 950 -22.73 0.39 28.86
CA ALA A 950 -21.85 0.76 29.97
C ALA A 950 -21.94 -0.21 31.17
N GLU A 951 -23.14 -0.67 31.52
CA GLU A 951 -23.39 -1.57 32.66
C GLU A 951 -22.95 -3.02 32.37
N THR A 952 -22.99 -3.44 31.11
CA THR A 952 -22.66 -4.81 30.69
C THR A 952 -21.19 -4.97 30.30
N MET A 953 -20.53 -3.90 29.85
CA MET A 953 -19.17 -3.91 29.33
C MET A 953 -18.12 -4.16 30.43
N VAL A 954 -18.18 -3.44 31.55
CA VAL A 954 -17.20 -3.55 32.65
C VAL A 954 -17.07 -4.98 33.20
N PRO A 955 -18.15 -5.68 33.62
CA PRO A 955 -18.02 -7.04 34.15
C PRO A 955 -17.57 -8.05 33.08
N MET A 956 -17.94 -7.83 31.81
CA MET A 956 -17.54 -8.69 30.70
C MET A 956 -16.03 -8.57 30.41
N TRP A 957 -15.53 -7.33 30.30
CA TRP A 957 -14.13 -7.04 30.03
C TRP A 957 -13.23 -7.54 31.16
N LEU A 958 -13.62 -7.33 32.42
CA LEU A 958 -12.86 -7.82 33.58
C LEU A 958 -12.70 -9.34 33.58
N LYS A 959 -13.78 -10.09 33.29
CA LYS A 959 -13.72 -11.55 33.20
C LYS A 959 -12.74 -12.02 32.12
N THR A 960 -12.74 -11.33 30.97
CA THR A 960 -11.81 -11.67 29.90
C THR A 960 -10.37 -11.26 30.17
N LEU A 961 -10.17 -10.11 30.83
CA LEU A 961 -8.86 -9.64 31.25
C LEU A 961 -8.23 -10.59 32.28
N ASP A 962 -9.01 -11.16 33.20
CA ASP A 962 -8.53 -12.16 34.17
C ASP A 962 -8.01 -13.43 33.47
N SER A 963 -8.77 -13.93 32.48
CA SER A 963 -8.34 -15.06 31.67
C SER A 963 -7.11 -14.74 30.81
N ALA A 964 -7.02 -13.53 30.25
CA ALA A 964 -5.90 -13.11 29.42
C ALA A 964 -4.64 -12.84 30.27
N ALA A 965 -4.80 -12.30 31.48
CA ALA A 965 -3.71 -12.12 32.44
C ALA A 965 -3.11 -13.47 32.85
N SER A 966 -3.96 -14.46 33.12
CA SER A 966 -3.53 -15.83 33.43
C SER A 966 -2.74 -16.45 32.29
N ASP A 967 -3.24 -16.38 31.05
CA ASP A 967 -2.52 -16.83 29.85
C ASP A 967 -1.13 -16.17 29.73
N TYR A 968 -1.03 -14.87 30.02
CA TYR A 968 0.23 -14.13 29.94
C TYR A 968 1.23 -14.61 31.00
N LEU A 969 0.79 -14.73 32.26
CA LEU A 969 1.63 -15.19 33.36
C LEU A 969 2.10 -16.64 33.15
N GLU A 970 1.23 -17.53 32.65
CA GLU A 970 1.58 -18.92 32.30
C GLU A 970 2.59 -19.00 31.15
N SER A 971 2.48 -18.11 30.15
CA SER A 971 3.41 -18.09 29.03
C SER A 971 4.84 -17.68 29.42
N LYS A 972 5.00 -16.85 30.46
CA LYS A 972 6.32 -16.41 30.95
C LYS A 972 6.94 -17.40 31.95
N THR A 973 6.17 -18.34 32.51
CA THR A 973 6.70 -19.41 33.39
C THR A 973 7.09 -20.67 32.61
N CYS A 974 6.65 -20.84 31.36
CA CYS A 974 7.02 -21.95 30.49
C CYS A 974 8.21 -21.58 29.58
N ASP A 975 9.35 -22.25 29.77
CA ASP A 975 10.66 -21.96 29.18
C ASP A 975 10.81 -22.32 27.67
N VAL A 976 9.75 -22.19 26.87
CA VAL A 976 9.77 -22.55 25.44
C VAL A 976 9.73 -21.28 24.58
N GLY A 977 10.89 -20.63 24.44
CA GLY A 977 11.46 -19.96 23.25
C GLY A 977 10.61 -19.11 22.29
N SER A 978 9.34 -18.79 22.57
CA SER A 978 8.44 -18.08 21.66
C SER A 978 7.88 -16.84 22.36
N ASN A 979 8.58 -15.70 22.21
CA ASN A 979 8.17 -14.38 22.71
C ASN A 979 6.86 -13.84 22.07
N HIS A 980 6.14 -14.63 21.27
CA HIS A 980 4.92 -14.23 20.55
C HIS A 980 3.68 -15.08 20.89
N GLY A 981 3.77 -15.97 21.89
CA GLY A 981 2.70 -16.92 22.24
C GLY A 981 1.57 -16.39 23.14
N TYR A 982 1.76 -15.29 23.87
CA TYR A 982 0.81 -14.85 24.92
C TYR A 982 -0.55 -14.36 24.37
N MET A 983 -0.59 -13.83 23.15
CA MET A 983 -1.83 -13.46 22.45
C MET A 983 -2.51 -14.67 21.75
N GLN A 984 -1.84 -15.82 21.72
CA GLN A 984 -2.38 -17.07 21.17
C GLN A 984 -3.08 -17.92 22.25
N GLY A 985 -3.03 -17.52 23.52
CA GLY A 985 -3.83 -18.11 24.59
C GLY A 985 -5.34 -17.97 24.34
N LYS A 986 -6.16 -18.77 25.02
CA LYS A 986 -7.62 -18.74 24.85
C LYS A 986 -8.21 -17.41 25.35
N GLY A 987 -7.77 -16.92 26.50
CA GLY A 987 -8.12 -15.61 27.04
C GLY A 987 -7.59 -14.45 26.20
N GLY A 988 -6.34 -14.49 25.75
CA GLY A 988 -5.75 -13.47 24.88
C GLY A 988 -6.50 -13.29 23.54
N ARG A 989 -6.87 -14.40 22.88
CA ARG A 989 -7.70 -14.35 21.65
C ARG A 989 -9.10 -13.82 21.91
N VAL A 990 -9.71 -14.16 23.04
CA VAL A 990 -11.04 -13.67 23.41
C VAL A 990 -11.01 -12.17 23.69
N LEU A 991 -10.00 -11.67 24.42
CA LEU A 991 -9.80 -10.24 24.66
C LEU A 991 -9.62 -9.47 23.34
N LYS A 992 -8.76 -9.96 22.44
CA LYS A 992 -8.55 -9.32 21.13
C LYS A 992 -9.84 -9.29 20.29
N ARG A 993 -10.63 -10.38 20.31
CA ARG A 993 -11.92 -10.42 19.61
C ARG A 993 -12.91 -9.42 20.19
N MET A 994 -13.01 -9.34 21.51
CA MET A 994 -13.89 -8.40 22.19
C MET A 994 -13.52 -6.94 21.91
N ILE A 995 -12.23 -6.60 21.97
CA ILE A 995 -11.75 -5.25 21.63
C ILE A 995 -11.99 -4.94 20.15
N ARG A 996 -11.85 -5.94 19.27
CA ARG A 996 -12.19 -5.77 17.85
C ARG A 996 -13.68 -5.51 17.65
N GLU A 997 -14.55 -6.28 18.30
CA GLU A 997 -16.00 -6.10 18.25
C GLU A 997 -16.40 -4.71 18.76
N PHE A 998 -15.79 -4.25 19.86
CA PHE A 998 -15.98 -2.91 20.39
C PHE A 998 -15.51 -1.81 19.42
N ALA A 999 -14.32 -1.95 18.83
CA ALA A 999 -13.80 -0.98 17.86
C ALA A 999 -14.65 -0.93 16.58
N ASP A 1000 -15.11 -2.08 16.09
CA ASP A 1000 -15.93 -2.20 14.88
C ASP A 1000 -17.33 -1.61 15.09
N SER A 1001 -17.94 -1.84 16.26
CA SER A 1001 -19.24 -1.26 16.60
C SER A 1001 -19.24 0.26 16.81
N HIS A 1002 -18.07 0.85 17.06
CA HIS A 1002 -17.90 2.29 17.35
C HIS A 1002 -17.05 3.03 16.31
N ARG A 1003 -16.77 2.41 15.16
CA ARG A 1003 -15.94 2.95 14.08
C ARG A 1003 -16.53 4.21 13.42
N ASN A 1004 -17.85 4.36 13.45
CA ASN A 1004 -18.61 5.35 12.67
C ASN A 1004 -19.38 6.37 13.53
N VAL A 1005 -19.03 6.56 14.80
CA VAL A 1005 -19.56 7.73 15.53
C VAL A 1005 -18.91 8.97 14.90
N PRO A 1006 -19.66 9.86 14.25
CA PRO A 1006 -19.08 11.03 13.61
C PRO A 1006 -18.33 11.85 14.66
N ASN A 1007 -17.12 12.32 14.32
CA ASN A 1007 -16.41 13.36 15.07
C ASN A 1007 -17.34 14.59 15.10
N LEU A 1008 -18.11 14.76 16.17
CA LEU A 1008 -18.71 16.04 16.53
C LEU A 1008 -17.60 16.86 17.18
N THR A 1009 -16.78 17.53 16.37
CA THR A 1009 -16.04 18.71 16.82
C THR A 1009 -16.99 19.89 16.92
#